data_AF-A0A419FA26-F1
#
_entry.id   AF-A0A419FA26-F1
#
_cell.length_a   1.000
_cell.length_b   1.000
_cell.length_c   1.000
_cell.angle_alpha   90.00
_cell.angle_beta   90.00
_cell.angle_gamma   90.00
#
_symmetry.space_group_name_H-M   'P 1'
#
loop_
_entity.id
_entity.type
_entity.pdbx_description
1 polymer ?
#
loop_
_entity_poly.entity_id
_entity_poly.type
_entity_poly.pdbx_seq_one_letter_code
_entity_poly.pdbx_strand_id
1 'polypeptide(L)'
;MVRAWESRLNIALSHILNQVGVGSRPEQADGAGRKDVLIYHQGLKIVLEGSYDRNDAEMDARKRVEQLSADIAIAIHYPSNFPQDLTEYEIRKKLFNTKLAAKIILPDDMSGTLWEIIYMDRAVAESFGDWFDVDLNSLSSLIKEVAQFIINESELKKVEIAVEELVQRVVDNITGQYTSDKIAENIYEDLYKLYGFSIGDPKEIKEALFAQATLAVLLGSVYYESIRHLYRLPSILQLSSQYGYKNGLEEAVHQILKINYELIFDLVGKLLKSLPPHENDFKAILQLANDISTKRALLRRDLGGKVYHKVVGSWALKKGLATYYTQLPSAYLLLYLAKPTIGKVADFACGSGTLLVAAYSAQNSQHRLNLWKKGEEREPNEIEQEFHRNFINNCYAFDVLGYALQITILNLALHSPSTKIDKMLPSSTIPLGYRERDNFTSLGSLELSRSVLRLHEIGIGATRVGMRGSKITSLSEIAKFGPYDLIVMNPPFSRTTGRGGREGGGLFGFIGDLNERSLIKKDYESLSEEIKYNLIRVAEQLLNDTSINYILQEKDFSLFRQIWQAGEGLLFLYLANLKIADDGKICFVLPRSFISGVSWFLARSLILHYYHIEYIIVSYDSNEYNFSESSVFAECMFIAKKQNNTNLDENTNFIMLLKKPSTSIDAIALADVISAKEETYYETGSSKALVKKISRKNLIENCDNWGRFVYLPENTLLDQLDNLSAGIIRIKNKEIKVPTVRFNEIIATIGVDRKRFSDTFRPLHESIPGAVPMLLGGDESQRIAMAVAPNAYAIPLNDNAREMFDKKGSIFLVPDRIRITTAHVTALLANRKTIANIFYSVRINYENINKYKALCLWLNTTWGIMSILANRQETHGGFISMKMTQWRMMSILDIHKLDQNKVDKLAEVFDNYKHHSLARIPQQYVADSYSLSERYRIDNEFLEVFGVTAEKEELLQLYNPLSQAIIQWVGDS
;
A
#
# COMPACT_ATOMS: atom_id res chain seq x y z
N MET A 1 -53.72 1.75 19.39
CA MET A 1 -52.52 2.14 20.16
C MET A 1 -52.03 3.47 19.63
N VAL A 2 -51.74 4.42 20.51
CA VAL A 2 -51.18 5.73 20.16
C VAL A 2 -49.71 5.53 19.74
N ARG A 3 -49.31 6.07 18.59
CA ARG A 3 -47.93 5.95 18.09
C ARG A 3 -47.00 6.92 18.83
N ALA A 4 -45.75 6.54 18.98
CA ALA A 4 -44.67 7.40 19.45
C ALA A 4 -44.54 8.60 18.50
N TRP A 5 -44.46 9.82 19.03
CA TRP A 5 -44.19 11.01 18.21
C TRP A 5 -42.93 10.83 17.36
N GLU A 6 -43.01 11.19 16.08
CA GLU A 6 -41.88 11.10 15.14
C GLU A 6 -40.67 11.89 15.63
N SER A 7 -40.88 13.03 16.29
CA SER A 7 -39.82 13.80 16.94
C SER A 7 -39.06 13.00 18.02
N ARG A 8 -39.75 12.12 18.77
CA ARG A 8 -39.09 11.21 19.74
C ARG A 8 -38.26 10.14 19.03
N LEU A 9 -38.73 9.65 17.88
CA LEU A 9 -37.97 8.68 17.08
C LEU A 9 -36.76 9.33 16.41
N ASN A 10 -36.88 10.53 15.86
CA ASN A 10 -35.77 11.28 15.25
C ASN A 10 -34.69 11.62 16.29
N ILE A 11 -35.08 12.04 17.50
CA ILE A 11 -34.11 12.22 18.61
C ILE A 11 -33.42 10.90 18.94
N ALA A 12 -34.17 9.80 19.08
CA ALA A 12 -33.60 8.49 19.35
C ALA A 12 -32.66 8.01 18.22
N LEU A 13 -33.04 8.26 16.95
CA LEU A 13 -32.25 7.98 15.75
C LEU A 13 -30.94 8.78 15.76
N SER A 14 -30.98 10.06 16.09
CA SER A 14 -29.77 10.89 16.25
C SER A 14 -28.84 10.30 17.32
N HIS A 15 -29.37 9.88 18.47
CA HIS A 15 -28.55 9.27 19.52
C HIS A 15 -27.89 7.95 19.08
N ILE A 16 -28.60 7.06 18.38
CA ILE A 16 -28.02 5.81 17.88
C ILE A 16 -27.06 6.04 16.70
N LEU A 17 -27.24 7.08 15.90
CA LEU A 17 -26.28 7.48 14.86
C LEU A 17 -24.96 7.96 15.48
N ASN A 18 -25.05 8.75 16.56
CA ASN A 18 -23.84 9.15 17.28
C ASN A 18 -23.11 7.95 17.92
N GLN A 19 -23.83 6.90 18.35
CA GLN A 19 -23.23 5.64 18.85
C GLN A 19 -22.32 4.96 17.82
N VAL A 20 -22.62 5.10 16.53
CA VAL A 20 -21.87 4.49 15.41
C VAL A 20 -20.93 5.48 14.71
N GLY A 21 -20.65 6.62 15.37
CA GLY A 21 -19.66 7.61 14.92
C GLY A 21 -20.16 8.60 13.88
N VAL A 22 -21.47 8.75 13.71
CA VAL A 22 -22.09 9.82 12.90
C VAL A 22 -22.50 10.96 13.81
N GLY A 23 -21.72 12.05 13.78
CA GLY A 23 -22.00 13.27 14.54
C GLY A 23 -23.29 13.94 14.06
N SER A 24 -24.37 13.73 14.81
CA SER A 24 -25.72 14.20 14.47
C SER A 24 -26.36 14.93 15.65
N ARG A 25 -27.29 15.84 15.37
CA ARG A 25 -28.10 16.55 16.36
C ARG A 25 -29.56 16.63 15.93
N PRO A 26 -30.52 16.58 16.86
CA PRO A 26 -31.88 17.02 16.58
C PRO A 26 -31.91 18.55 16.40
N GLU A 27 -32.35 19.05 15.25
CA GLU A 27 -32.51 20.50 14.98
C GLU A 27 -33.72 21.04 15.76
N GLN A 28 -33.52 22.12 16.52
CA GLN A 28 -34.60 22.89 17.16
C GLN A 28 -34.99 24.03 16.21
N ALA A 29 -36.09 23.87 15.47
CA ALA A 29 -36.74 25.04 14.88
C ALA A 29 -37.44 25.83 15.99
N ASP A 30 -37.34 27.17 15.97
CA ASP A 30 -38.14 28.06 16.81
C ASP A 30 -39.63 27.91 16.45
N GLY A 31 -40.30 26.90 17.01
CA GLY A 31 -41.72 26.61 16.76
C GLY A 31 -42.13 25.16 17.04
N ALA A 32 -43.44 24.91 17.09
CA ALA A 32 -44.06 23.59 17.37
C ALA A 32 -43.93 22.56 16.22
N GLY A 33 -42.80 22.56 15.50
CA GLY A 33 -42.50 21.64 14.40
C GLY A 33 -41.84 20.32 14.83
N ARG A 34 -41.78 19.36 13.91
CA ARG A 34 -41.03 18.10 14.07
C ARG A 34 -39.53 18.41 14.29
N LYS A 35 -38.84 17.58 15.10
CA LYS A 35 -37.40 17.69 15.33
C LYS A 35 -36.69 16.75 14.37
N ASP A 36 -35.87 17.29 13.47
CA ASP A 36 -35.23 16.52 12.40
C ASP A 36 -33.75 16.32 12.68
N VAL A 37 -33.11 15.31 12.07
CA VAL A 37 -31.73 14.96 12.43
C VAL A 37 -30.75 15.66 11.50
N LEU A 38 -30.03 16.62 12.04
CA LEU A 38 -29.00 17.38 11.35
C LEU A 38 -27.62 16.72 11.53
N ILE A 39 -26.92 16.53 10.43
CA ILE A 39 -25.57 15.97 10.36
C ILE A 39 -24.68 16.90 9.55
N TYR A 40 -23.46 17.11 10.04
CA TYR A 40 -22.41 17.71 9.23
C TYR A 40 -21.32 16.68 8.97
N HIS A 41 -21.14 16.32 7.70
CA HIS A 41 -20.15 15.34 7.29
C HIS A 41 -19.40 15.81 6.04
N GLN A 42 -18.06 15.84 6.10
CA GLN A 42 -17.21 16.38 5.01
C GLN A 42 -17.71 17.77 4.53
N GLY A 43 -18.05 18.64 5.49
CA GLY A 43 -18.58 19.98 5.26
C GLY A 43 -19.96 20.06 4.59
N LEU A 44 -20.65 18.93 4.36
CA LEU A 44 -22.02 18.89 3.83
C LEU A 44 -23.02 18.90 4.98
N LYS A 45 -24.06 19.71 4.85
CA LYS A 45 -25.23 19.74 5.74
C LYS A 45 -26.22 18.67 5.27
N ILE A 46 -26.24 17.52 5.94
CA ILE A 46 -27.14 16.41 5.66
C ILE A 46 -28.28 16.45 6.67
N VAL A 47 -29.51 16.38 6.22
CA VAL A 47 -30.69 16.28 7.10
C VAL A 47 -31.35 14.91 6.91
N LEU A 48 -31.68 14.21 8.00
CA LEU A 48 -32.59 13.08 7.93
C LEU A 48 -33.99 13.51 8.36
N GLU A 49 -34.95 13.25 7.50
CA GLU A 49 -36.37 13.50 7.72
C GLU A 49 -37.08 12.18 7.94
N GLY A 50 -37.43 11.90 9.20
CA GLY A 50 -38.04 10.64 9.60
C GLY A 50 -39.55 10.74 9.80
N SER A 51 -40.32 9.89 9.12
CA SER A 51 -41.79 9.80 9.26
C SER A 51 -42.29 8.36 9.23
N TYR A 52 -43.49 8.11 9.77
CA TYR A 52 -44.21 6.86 9.53
C TYR A 52 -44.85 6.80 8.13
N ASP A 53 -44.91 7.93 7.42
CA ASP A 53 -45.40 8.01 6.05
C ASP A 53 -44.23 8.33 5.10
N ARG A 54 -44.04 7.48 4.10
CA ARG A 54 -42.98 7.64 3.09
C ARG A 54 -43.15 8.95 2.31
N ASN A 55 -44.37 9.32 1.95
CA ASN A 55 -44.61 10.51 1.14
C ASN A 55 -44.30 11.79 1.93
N ASP A 56 -44.64 11.79 3.21
CA ASP A 56 -44.39 12.87 4.15
C ASP A 56 -42.88 13.05 4.39
N ALA A 57 -42.16 11.97 4.70
CA ALA A 57 -40.69 12.00 4.81
C ALA A 57 -40.00 12.48 3.52
N GLU A 58 -40.47 12.03 2.34
CA GLU A 58 -39.91 12.44 1.06
C GLU A 58 -40.19 13.93 0.77
N MET A 59 -41.40 14.42 1.05
CA MET A 59 -41.78 15.81 0.85
C MET A 59 -41.01 16.76 1.78
N ASP A 60 -40.90 16.44 3.07
CA ASP A 60 -40.14 17.23 4.04
C ASP A 60 -38.65 17.27 3.64
N ALA A 61 -38.08 16.13 3.23
CA ALA A 61 -36.70 16.06 2.74
C ALA A 61 -36.46 16.89 1.47
N ARG A 62 -37.39 16.88 0.50
CA ARG A 62 -37.31 17.74 -0.71
C ARG A 62 -37.31 19.21 -0.34
N LYS A 63 -38.23 19.60 0.52
CA LYS A 63 -38.37 20.99 0.97
C LYS A 63 -37.09 21.48 1.64
N ARG A 64 -36.38 20.65 2.41
CA ARG A 64 -35.09 21.01 3.02
C ARG A 64 -34.03 21.39 1.99
N VAL A 65 -33.95 20.62 0.91
CA VAL A 65 -33.01 20.84 -0.20
C VAL A 65 -33.43 22.07 -1.02
N GLU A 66 -34.71 22.21 -1.36
CA GLU A 66 -35.25 23.34 -2.13
C GLU A 66 -35.08 24.68 -1.38
N GLN A 67 -35.24 24.68 -0.06
CA GLN A 67 -35.04 25.86 0.79
C GLN A 67 -33.56 26.17 1.06
N LEU A 68 -32.62 25.41 0.48
CA LEU A 68 -31.18 25.50 0.72
C LEU A 68 -30.80 25.37 2.21
N SER A 69 -31.68 24.73 2.97
CA SER A 69 -31.50 24.50 4.41
C SER A 69 -30.74 23.20 4.68
N ALA A 70 -30.48 22.39 3.65
CA ALA A 70 -29.63 21.21 3.64
C ALA A 70 -28.95 21.08 2.26
N ASP A 71 -27.69 20.61 2.23
CA ASP A 71 -27.02 20.23 0.98
C ASP A 71 -27.59 18.90 0.44
N ILE A 72 -28.06 18.03 1.34
CA ILE A 72 -28.67 16.72 1.06
C ILE A 72 -29.74 16.44 2.11
N ALA A 73 -30.81 15.77 1.70
CA ALA A 73 -31.74 15.18 2.64
C ALA A 73 -31.87 13.66 2.43
N ILE A 74 -32.04 12.92 3.52
CA ILE A 74 -32.34 11.48 3.50
C ILE A 74 -33.70 11.29 4.16
N ALA A 75 -34.70 10.91 3.37
CA ALA A 75 -36.00 10.54 3.88
C ALA A 75 -35.91 9.16 4.55
N ILE A 76 -36.39 9.04 5.78
CA ILE A 76 -36.40 7.82 6.57
C ILE A 76 -37.84 7.42 6.87
N HIS A 77 -38.18 6.18 6.54
CA HIS A 77 -39.48 5.61 6.86
C HIS A 77 -39.34 4.58 7.97
N TYR A 78 -40.12 4.79 9.04
CA TYR A 78 -40.19 3.90 10.20
C TYR A 78 -41.23 2.78 9.96
N PRO A 79 -40.81 1.54 9.64
CA PRO A 79 -41.75 0.48 9.22
C PRO A 79 -42.54 -0.15 10.38
N SER A 80 -42.07 0.04 11.61
CA SER A 80 -42.68 -0.53 12.81
C SER A 80 -43.52 0.50 13.54
N ASN A 81 -44.72 0.12 14.01
CA ASN A 81 -45.47 0.96 14.93
C ASN A 81 -44.75 0.98 16.29
N PHE A 82 -44.26 2.15 16.73
CA PHE A 82 -43.67 2.33 18.07
C PHE A 82 -44.79 2.81 19.00
N PRO A 83 -45.18 2.05 20.04
CA PRO A 83 -46.14 2.52 21.02
C PRO A 83 -45.63 3.75 21.79
N GLN A 84 -46.52 4.71 22.07
CA GLN A 84 -46.19 5.96 22.76
C GLN A 84 -45.68 5.74 24.20
N ASP A 85 -46.07 4.65 24.85
CA ASP A 85 -45.69 4.23 26.21
C ASP A 85 -44.29 3.64 26.31
N LEU A 86 -43.61 3.36 25.18
CA LEU A 86 -42.21 2.93 25.22
C LEU A 86 -41.31 4.01 25.85
N THR A 87 -40.41 3.55 26.70
CA THR A 87 -39.30 4.37 27.23
C THR A 87 -38.29 4.71 26.12
N GLU A 88 -37.50 5.76 26.31
CA GLU A 88 -36.45 6.11 25.33
C GLU A 88 -35.41 5.00 25.13
N TYR A 89 -35.13 4.22 26.17
CA TYR A 89 -34.23 3.07 26.07
C TYR A 89 -34.82 1.97 25.18
N GLU A 90 -36.10 1.66 25.34
CA GLU A 90 -36.80 0.66 24.52
C GLU A 90 -36.97 1.11 23.08
N ILE A 91 -37.26 2.39 22.83
CA ILE A 91 -37.29 2.98 21.49
C ILE A 91 -35.92 2.81 20.82
N ARG A 92 -34.83 3.19 21.49
CA ARG A 92 -33.46 3.06 20.96
C ARG A 92 -33.10 1.61 20.67
N LYS A 93 -33.35 0.68 21.60
CA LYS A 93 -33.08 -0.75 21.41
C LYS A 93 -33.88 -1.34 20.24
N LYS A 94 -35.13 -0.91 20.08
CA LYS A 94 -35.99 -1.36 18.97
C LYS A 94 -35.52 -0.77 17.64
N LEU A 95 -35.24 0.54 17.57
CA LEU A 95 -34.69 1.19 16.38
C LEU A 95 -33.36 0.56 15.95
N PHE A 96 -32.45 0.28 16.89
CA PHE A 96 -31.15 -0.33 16.61
C PHE A 96 -31.25 -1.68 15.87
N ASN A 97 -32.30 -2.46 16.15
CA ASN A 97 -32.53 -3.78 15.54
C ASN A 97 -33.53 -3.75 14.37
N THR A 98 -34.04 -2.56 14.00
CA THR A 98 -35.05 -2.42 12.95
C THR A 98 -34.36 -1.99 11.65
N LYS A 99 -34.65 -2.68 10.55
CA LYS A 99 -34.31 -2.15 9.22
C LYS A 99 -35.23 -0.98 8.90
N LEU A 100 -34.65 0.16 8.56
CA LEU A 100 -35.36 1.37 8.15
C LEU A 100 -35.41 1.41 6.63
N ALA A 101 -36.45 1.98 6.03
CA ALA A 101 -36.40 2.30 4.61
C ALA A 101 -35.85 3.72 4.47
N ALA A 102 -34.89 3.93 3.57
CA ALA A 102 -34.28 5.22 3.30
C ALA A 102 -34.43 5.59 1.83
N LYS A 103 -34.49 6.88 1.54
CA LYS A 103 -34.44 7.43 0.18
C LYS A 103 -33.64 8.73 0.18
N ILE A 104 -32.73 8.86 -0.78
CA ILE A 104 -31.81 9.99 -0.86
C ILE A 104 -32.43 11.06 -1.76
N ILE A 105 -32.37 12.30 -1.31
CA ILE A 105 -32.89 13.46 -2.04
C ILE A 105 -31.75 14.44 -2.28
N LEU A 106 -31.57 14.77 -3.56
CA LEU A 106 -30.49 15.61 -4.07
C LEU A 106 -31.09 16.80 -4.85
N PRO A 107 -30.37 17.90 -5.03
CA PRO A 107 -30.77 18.96 -5.96
C PRO A 107 -30.63 18.52 -7.45
N ASP A 108 -31.58 18.88 -8.32
CA ASP A 108 -31.66 18.53 -9.76
C ASP A 108 -30.42 18.94 -10.55
N ASP A 109 -29.83 20.08 -10.22
CA ASP A 109 -28.73 20.67 -10.98
C ASP A 109 -27.42 20.68 -10.18
N MET A 110 -26.78 19.52 -10.11
CA MET A 110 -25.40 19.39 -9.60
C MET A 110 -24.36 19.92 -10.60
N SER A 111 -24.78 20.31 -11.81
CA SER A 111 -23.90 20.88 -12.85
C SER A 111 -23.72 22.40 -12.71
N GLY A 112 -24.64 23.04 -11.99
CA GLY A 112 -24.59 24.43 -11.58
C GLY A 112 -24.00 24.64 -10.18
N THR A 113 -23.28 25.72 -10.05
CA THR A 113 -22.69 26.27 -8.83
C THR A 113 -23.73 26.31 -7.68
N LEU A 114 -23.41 25.81 -6.47
CA LEU A 114 -24.24 26.06 -5.27
C LEU A 114 -24.51 27.57 -5.06
N TRP A 115 -23.60 28.40 -5.58
CA TRP A 115 -23.65 29.86 -5.63
C TRP A 115 -24.66 30.45 -6.63
N GLU A 116 -24.95 29.78 -7.75
CA GLU A 116 -25.99 30.21 -8.72
C GLU A 116 -27.39 29.97 -8.17
N ILE A 117 -27.57 28.87 -7.43
CA ILE A 117 -28.81 28.52 -6.75
C ILE A 117 -29.14 29.51 -5.63
N ILE A 118 -28.13 29.92 -4.83
CA ILE A 118 -28.28 30.90 -3.73
C ILE A 118 -28.72 32.30 -4.22
N TYR A 119 -28.41 32.68 -5.46
CA TYR A 119 -28.73 34.01 -6.00
C TYR A 119 -29.89 34.04 -7.00
N MET A 120 -30.34 32.89 -7.52
CA MET A 120 -31.45 32.82 -8.49
C MET A 120 -32.73 32.15 -7.98
N ASP A 121 -32.79 31.71 -6.72
CA ASP A 121 -34.03 31.22 -6.07
C ASP A 121 -34.71 30.06 -6.84
N ARG A 122 -33.90 29.19 -7.47
CA ARG A 122 -34.37 28.05 -8.28
C ARG A 122 -33.60 26.77 -7.94
N ALA A 123 -33.82 26.23 -6.75
CA ALA A 123 -33.47 24.84 -6.44
C ALA A 123 -34.68 23.95 -6.75
N VAL A 124 -34.51 22.90 -7.55
CA VAL A 124 -35.50 21.82 -7.70
C VAL A 124 -34.87 20.57 -7.09
N ALA A 125 -35.62 19.80 -6.31
CA ALA A 125 -35.13 18.56 -5.71
C ALA A 125 -35.53 17.34 -6.54
N GLU A 126 -34.61 16.40 -6.71
CA GLU A 126 -34.77 15.12 -7.39
C GLU A 126 -34.51 13.96 -6.42
N SER A 127 -35.23 12.85 -6.61
CA SER A 127 -35.05 11.65 -5.81
C SER A 127 -34.03 10.74 -6.47
N PHE A 128 -32.98 10.36 -5.74
CA PHE A 128 -31.95 9.46 -6.25
C PHE A 128 -32.32 8.01 -5.93
N GLY A 129 -32.77 7.29 -6.96
CA GLY A 129 -33.22 5.91 -6.84
C GLY A 129 -34.56 5.75 -6.11
N ASP A 130 -35.00 4.49 -5.96
CA ASP A 130 -36.18 4.13 -5.18
C ASP A 130 -35.84 3.89 -3.70
N TRP A 131 -36.87 3.80 -2.85
CA TRP A 131 -36.72 3.45 -1.43
C TRP A 131 -35.97 2.12 -1.25
N PHE A 132 -34.99 2.08 -0.35
CA PHE A 132 -34.21 0.89 -0.04
C PHE A 132 -34.11 0.65 1.48
N ASP A 133 -34.00 -0.61 1.89
CA ASP A 133 -33.89 -0.97 3.31
C ASP A 133 -32.43 -0.86 3.79
N VAL A 134 -32.22 -0.18 4.92
CA VAL A 134 -30.94 0.03 5.59
C VAL A 134 -31.02 -0.38 7.06
N ASP A 135 -30.02 -1.10 7.55
CA ASP A 135 -29.79 -1.19 9.00
C ASP A 135 -28.97 0.02 9.50
N LEU A 136 -28.76 0.13 10.81
CA LEU A 136 -28.07 1.29 11.39
C LEU A 136 -26.63 1.45 10.89
N ASN A 137 -25.91 0.35 10.69
CA ASN A 137 -24.55 0.39 10.17
C ASN A 137 -24.54 0.83 8.70
N SER A 138 -25.45 0.29 7.90
CA SER A 138 -25.63 0.64 6.49
C SER A 138 -26.09 2.10 6.34
N LEU A 139 -26.95 2.59 7.22
CA LEU A 139 -27.34 4.00 7.28
C LEU A 139 -26.17 4.89 7.70
N SER A 140 -25.34 4.44 8.65
CA SER A 140 -24.12 5.15 9.01
C SER A 140 -23.14 5.22 7.86
N SER A 141 -22.92 4.13 7.13
CA SER A 141 -22.09 4.12 5.92
C SER A 141 -22.69 5.04 4.88
N LEU A 142 -23.99 4.92 4.59
CA LEU A 142 -24.70 5.81 3.67
C LEU A 142 -24.47 7.29 4.00
N ILE A 143 -24.62 7.69 5.26
CA ILE A 143 -24.39 9.08 5.69
C ILE A 143 -22.93 9.50 5.53
N LYS A 144 -21.98 8.62 5.90
CA LYS A 144 -20.54 8.86 5.73
C LYS A 144 -20.14 8.96 4.24
N GLU A 145 -21.02 8.52 3.34
CA GLU A 145 -20.68 8.29 1.94
C GLU A 145 -21.57 9.03 0.96
N VAL A 146 -22.67 9.62 1.43
CA VAL A 146 -23.59 10.37 0.57
C VAL A 146 -22.85 11.52 -0.14
N ALA A 147 -21.81 12.07 0.50
CA ALA A 147 -20.82 12.98 -0.08
C ALA A 147 -20.12 12.42 -1.35
N GLN A 148 -19.83 11.12 -1.35
CA GLN A 148 -19.24 10.40 -2.48
C GLN A 148 -20.28 10.05 -3.55
N PHE A 149 -21.55 9.81 -3.18
CA PHE A 149 -22.66 9.53 -4.11
C PHE A 149 -23.14 10.77 -4.88
N ILE A 150 -23.10 11.95 -4.26
CA ILE A 150 -23.44 13.23 -4.90
C ILE A 150 -22.60 13.47 -6.17
N ILE A 151 -21.34 13.05 -6.16
CA ILE A 151 -20.43 13.24 -7.28
C ILE A 151 -20.43 11.96 -8.08
N ASN A 152 -21.18 11.98 -9.18
CA ASN A 152 -21.14 10.91 -10.16
C ASN A 152 -19.68 10.66 -10.59
N GLU A 153 -19.23 9.40 -10.58
CA GLU A 153 -17.93 9.00 -11.14
C GLU A 153 -17.74 9.56 -12.56
N SER A 154 -18.83 9.74 -13.32
CA SER A 154 -18.79 10.41 -14.62
C SER A 154 -18.36 11.89 -14.54
N GLU A 155 -18.81 12.66 -13.54
CA GLU A 155 -18.42 14.06 -13.36
C GLU A 155 -16.96 14.19 -12.93
N LEU A 156 -16.50 13.32 -12.05
CA LEU A 156 -15.08 13.26 -11.68
C LEU A 156 -14.21 12.92 -12.89
N LYS A 157 -14.62 11.91 -13.69
CA LYS A 157 -13.93 11.54 -14.94
C LYS A 157 -13.91 12.70 -15.94
N LYS A 158 -14.99 13.47 -16.07
CA LYS A 158 -15.02 14.68 -16.92
C LYS A 158 -13.99 15.71 -16.48
N VAL A 159 -13.89 15.98 -15.18
CA VAL A 159 -12.88 16.92 -14.65
C VAL A 159 -11.48 16.37 -14.89
N GLU A 160 -11.23 15.09 -14.62
CA GLU A 160 -9.94 14.47 -14.90
C GLU A 160 -9.52 14.60 -16.37
N ILE A 161 -10.44 14.30 -17.30
CA ILE A 161 -10.21 14.43 -18.74
C ILE A 161 -9.91 15.89 -19.10
N ALA A 162 -10.71 16.83 -18.60
CA ALA A 162 -10.51 18.26 -18.88
C ALA A 162 -9.16 18.78 -18.37
N VAL A 163 -8.70 18.33 -17.19
CA VAL A 163 -7.38 18.70 -16.68
C VAL A 163 -6.27 18.03 -17.51
N GLU A 164 -6.44 16.77 -17.90
CA GLU A 164 -5.47 16.06 -18.74
C GLU A 164 -5.29 16.74 -20.11
N GLU A 165 -6.40 17.08 -20.78
CA GLU A 165 -6.41 17.82 -22.04
C GLU A 165 -5.77 19.21 -21.90
N LEU A 166 -6.12 19.94 -20.84
CA LEU A 166 -5.54 21.24 -20.54
C LEU A 166 -4.02 21.14 -20.38
N VAL A 167 -3.55 20.21 -19.54
CA VAL A 167 -2.12 20.05 -19.25
C VAL A 167 -1.37 19.60 -20.50
N GLN A 168 -1.89 18.62 -21.25
CA GLN A 168 -1.29 18.15 -22.50
C GLN A 168 -1.13 19.32 -23.49
N ARG A 169 -2.18 20.13 -23.68
CA ARG A 169 -2.13 21.30 -24.56
C ARG A 169 -1.05 22.31 -24.15
N VAL A 170 -0.95 22.63 -22.86
CA VAL A 170 0.08 23.56 -22.36
C VAL A 170 1.48 22.98 -22.54
N VAL A 171 1.67 21.69 -22.24
CA VAL A 171 2.95 20.98 -22.44
C VAL A 171 3.37 21.03 -23.90
N ASP A 172 2.46 20.75 -24.83
CA ASP A 172 2.75 20.76 -26.28
C ASP A 172 3.11 22.18 -26.77
N ASN A 173 2.37 23.20 -26.31
CA ASN A 173 2.64 24.61 -26.62
C ASN A 173 4.00 25.09 -26.12
N ILE A 174 4.41 24.69 -24.92
CA ILE A 174 5.72 25.06 -24.35
C ILE A 174 6.83 24.28 -25.04
N THR A 175 6.63 22.98 -25.28
CA THR A 175 7.63 22.10 -25.92
C THR A 175 7.94 22.53 -27.34
N GLY A 176 6.96 23.05 -28.08
CA GLY A 176 7.14 23.57 -29.44
C GLY A 176 7.95 24.88 -29.55
N GLN A 177 8.31 25.52 -28.44
CA GLN A 177 9.06 26.78 -28.45
C GLN A 177 10.57 26.56 -28.50
N TYR A 178 11.28 27.48 -29.18
CA TYR A 178 12.74 27.53 -29.20
C TYR A 178 13.35 27.72 -27.81
N THR A 179 12.63 28.38 -26.89
CA THR A 179 13.04 28.64 -25.51
C THR A 179 12.66 27.53 -24.53
N SER A 180 12.11 26.40 -24.99
CA SER A 180 11.59 25.33 -24.13
C SER A 180 12.61 24.82 -23.11
N ASP A 181 13.86 24.61 -23.53
CA ASP A 181 14.93 24.16 -22.63
C ASP A 181 15.23 25.19 -21.53
N LYS A 182 15.23 26.49 -21.85
CA LYS A 182 15.44 27.57 -20.86
C LYS A 182 14.28 27.66 -19.87
N ILE A 183 13.06 27.46 -20.34
CA ILE A 183 11.86 27.42 -19.49
C ILE A 183 11.94 26.21 -18.56
N ALA A 184 12.35 25.05 -19.07
CA ALA A 184 12.55 23.84 -18.26
C ALA A 184 13.62 24.04 -17.18
N GLU A 185 14.76 24.67 -17.50
CA GLU A 185 15.77 25.04 -16.52
C GLU A 185 15.21 25.94 -15.41
N ASN A 186 14.48 27.00 -15.76
CA ASN A 186 13.91 27.91 -14.76
C ASN A 186 12.89 27.20 -13.84
N ILE A 187 12.00 26.38 -14.41
CA ILE A 187 11.00 25.61 -13.64
C ILE A 187 11.69 24.57 -12.75
N TYR A 188 12.76 23.95 -13.24
CA TYR A 188 13.54 22.99 -12.44
C TYR A 188 14.24 23.65 -11.24
N GLU A 189 14.78 24.85 -11.41
CA GLU A 189 15.34 25.64 -10.32
C GLU A 189 14.29 25.94 -9.24
N ASP A 190 13.04 26.21 -9.64
CA ASP A 190 11.93 26.47 -8.72
C ASP A 190 11.39 25.20 -8.01
N LEU A 191 11.33 24.07 -8.73
CA LEU A 191 10.70 22.82 -8.26
C LEU A 191 11.65 21.84 -7.58
N TYR A 192 12.87 21.69 -8.09
CA TYR A 192 13.77 20.59 -7.79
C TYR A 192 15.09 21.04 -7.16
N LYS A 193 15.66 22.16 -7.62
CA LYS A 193 16.99 22.59 -7.17
C LYS A 193 16.96 23.39 -5.87
N LEU A 194 16.49 22.75 -4.80
CA LEU A 194 16.52 23.33 -3.47
C LEU A 194 17.97 23.49 -3.02
N TYR A 195 18.38 24.72 -2.67
CA TYR A 195 19.72 25.02 -2.14
C TYR A 195 20.90 24.58 -3.03
N GLY A 196 20.70 24.48 -4.34
CA GLY A 196 21.74 24.08 -5.29
C GLY A 196 21.96 22.57 -5.41
N PHE A 197 21.07 21.74 -4.89
CA PHE A 197 21.10 20.29 -5.08
C PHE A 197 20.53 19.90 -6.45
N SER A 198 21.32 19.23 -7.29
CA SER A 198 20.88 18.70 -8.58
C SER A 198 20.38 17.26 -8.45
N ILE A 199 19.35 16.92 -9.23
CA ILE A 199 18.86 15.55 -9.48
C ILE A 199 18.95 15.15 -10.97
N GLY A 200 19.68 15.89 -11.81
CA GLY A 200 19.87 15.58 -13.24
C GLY A 200 19.48 16.72 -14.20
N ASP A 201 19.60 16.47 -15.52
CA ASP A 201 19.38 17.47 -16.58
C ASP A 201 17.87 17.77 -16.77
N PRO A 202 17.44 19.03 -16.57
CA PRO A 202 16.05 19.45 -16.79
C PRO A 202 15.50 19.13 -18.19
N LYS A 203 16.37 19.07 -19.21
CA LYS A 203 15.99 18.86 -20.60
C LYS A 203 15.42 17.47 -20.86
N GLU A 204 15.88 16.46 -20.10
CA GLU A 204 15.41 15.08 -20.26
C GLU A 204 13.98 14.88 -19.75
N ILE A 205 13.53 15.74 -18.83
CA ILE A 205 12.25 15.66 -18.11
C ILE A 205 11.34 16.88 -18.33
N LYS A 206 11.62 17.70 -19.34
CA LYS A 206 10.95 18.99 -19.57
C LYS A 206 9.42 18.89 -19.63
N GLU A 207 8.87 17.85 -20.24
CA GLU A 207 7.43 17.68 -20.34
C GLU A 207 6.78 17.45 -18.97
N ALA A 208 7.44 16.70 -18.09
CA ALA A 208 7.00 16.50 -16.71
C ALA A 208 7.07 17.81 -15.90
N LEU A 209 8.13 18.60 -16.08
CA LEU A 209 8.27 19.92 -15.43
C LEU A 209 7.14 20.87 -15.85
N PHE A 210 6.80 20.93 -17.14
CA PHE A 210 5.70 21.76 -17.64
C PHE A 210 4.34 21.29 -17.11
N ALA A 211 4.11 19.97 -17.06
CA ALA A 211 2.89 19.39 -16.51
C ALA A 211 2.72 19.74 -15.02
N GLN A 212 3.78 19.57 -14.23
CA GLN A 212 3.78 19.90 -12.80
C GLN A 212 3.54 21.39 -12.56
N ALA A 213 4.23 22.27 -13.30
CA ALA A 213 4.05 23.71 -13.19
C ALA A 213 2.61 24.14 -13.52
N THR A 214 2.05 23.60 -14.60
CA THR A 214 0.66 23.88 -15.01
C THR A 214 -0.33 23.42 -13.95
N LEU A 215 -0.16 22.20 -13.43
CA LEU A 215 -1.05 21.65 -12.42
C LEU A 215 -0.96 22.39 -11.08
N ALA A 216 0.25 22.79 -10.66
CA ALA A 216 0.46 23.62 -9.47
C ALA A 216 -0.28 24.98 -9.56
N VAL A 217 -0.21 25.63 -10.72
CA VAL A 217 -0.91 26.90 -10.98
C VAL A 217 -2.42 26.70 -11.02
N LEU A 218 -2.91 25.65 -11.67
CA LEU A 218 -4.34 25.31 -11.73
C LEU A 218 -4.91 25.07 -10.32
N LEU A 219 -4.30 24.17 -9.54
CA LEU A 219 -4.81 23.83 -8.21
C LEU A 219 -4.69 25.00 -7.23
N GLY A 220 -3.64 25.82 -7.33
CA GLY A 220 -3.53 27.08 -6.58
C GLY A 220 -4.66 28.05 -6.93
N SER A 221 -5.01 28.17 -8.21
CA SER A 221 -6.11 29.01 -8.69
C SER A 221 -7.48 28.51 -8.19
N VAL A 222 -7.71 27.19 -8.26
CA VAL A 222 -8.91 26.54 -7.69
C VAL A 222 -9.06 26.87 -6.20
N TYR A 223 -7.97 26.76 -5.45
CA TYR A 223 -7.99 27.04 -4.02
C TYR A 223 -8.25 28.51 -3.71
N TYR A 224 -7.60 29.43 -4.44
CA TYR A 224 -7.86 30.88 -4.31
C TYR A 224 -9.36 31.19 -4.50
N GLU A 225 -9.96 30.71 -5.60
CA GLU A 225 -11.38 30.92 -5.87
C GLU A 225 -12.28 30.31 -4.79
N SER A 226 -11.86 29.20 -4.18
CA SER A 226 -12.59 28.53 -3.11
C SER A 226 -12.61 29.34 -1.80
N ILE A 227 -11.57 30.12 -1.51
CA ILE A 227 -11.42 30.82 -0.21
C ILE A 227 -11.59 32.34 -0.31
N ARG A 228 -11.56 32.94 -1.50
CA ARG A 228 -11.54 34.42 -1.67
C ARG A 228 -12.67 35.15 -0.92
N HIS A 229 -13.85 34.53 -0.85
CA HIS A 229 -15.01 35.12 -0.17
C HIS A 229 -14.82 35.27 1.34
N LEU A 230 -14.04 34.39 1.97
CA LEU A 230 -13.74 34.44 3.41
C LEU A 230 -12.91 35.68 3.78
N TYR A 231 -12.16 36.18 2.81
CA TYR A 231 -11.23 37.30 2.96
C TYR A 231 -11.64 38.54 2.15
N ARG A 232 -12.82 38.51 1.52
CA ARG A 232 -13.35 39.59 0.65
C ARG A 232 -12.39 39.97 -0.48
N LEU A 233 -11.71 38.98 -1.06
CA LEU A 233 -10.82 39.15 -2.19
C LEU A 233 -11.58 39.09 -3.53
N PRO A 234 -11.14 39.83 -4.56
CA PRO A 234 -11.74 39.79 -5.91
C PRO A 234 -11.52 38.43 -6.58
N SER A 235 -12.38 38.06 -7.54
CA SER A 235 -12.13 36.85 -8.34
C SER A 235 -10.95 37.06 -9.28
N ILE A 236 -10.28 35.97 -9.66
CA ILE A 236 -9.16 36.02 -10.61
C ILE A 236 -9.67 36.51 -11.96
N LEU A 237 -10.89 36.16 -12.36
CA LEU A 237 -11.51 36.66 -13.59
C LEU A 237 -11.74 38.18 -13.57
N GLN A 238 -12.12 38.76 -12.42
CA GLN A 238 -12.23 40.22 -12.25
C GLN A 238 -10.86 40.90 -12.34
N LEU A 239 -9.83 40.32 -11.73
CA LEU A 239 -8.46 40.84 -11.86
C LEU A 239 -7.93 40.67 -13.29
N SER A 240 -8.30 39.59 -13.96
CA SER A 240 -7.88 39.29 -15.33
C SER A 240 -8.45 40.28 -16.35
N SER A 241 -9.69 40.77 -16.15
CA SER A 241 -10.27 41.79 -17.02
C SER A 241 -9.56 43.14 -16.89
N GLN A 242 -8.90 43.40 -15.76
CA GLN A 242 -8.15 44.63 -15.51
C GLN A 242 -6.69 44.54 -15.96
N TYR A 243 -6.02 43.40 -15.74
CA TYR A 243 -4.57 43.27 -15.88
C TYR A 243 -4.11 42.28 -16.98
N GLY A 244 -5.02 41.49 -17.56
CA GLY A 244 -4.73 40.32 -18.41
C GLY A 244 -4.72 39.02 -17.61
N TYR A 245 -4.88 37.84 -18.24
CA TYR A 245 -5.11 36.59 -17.50
C TYR A 245 -3.93 36.20 -16.59
N LYS A 246 -2.69 36.27 -17.10
CA LYS A 246 -1.50 35.96 -16.30
C LYS A 246 -1.30 36.97 -15.16
N ASN A 247 -1.31 38.26 -15.48
CA ASN A 247 -1.07 39.32 -14.50
C ASN A 247 -2.20 39.42 -13.46
N GLY A 248 -3.44 39.12 -13.86
CA GLY A 248 -4.58 39.05 -12.94
C GLY A 248 -4.40 37.94 -11.90
N LEU A 249 -3.86 36.79 -12.31
CA LEU A 249 -3.47 35.73 -11.38
C LEU A 249 -2.26 36.11 -10.53
N GLU A 250 -1.26 36.81 -11.06
CA GLU A 250 -0.15 37.34 -10.26
C GLU A 250 -0.62 38.32 -9.17
N GLU A 251 -1.60 39.18 -9.49
CA GLU A 251 -2.18 40.09 -8.50
C GLU A 251 -3.03 39.34 -7.46
N ALA A 252 -3.76 38.29 -7.86
CA ALA A 252 -4.47 37.42 -6.93
C ALA A 252 -3.50 36.75 -5.93
N VAL A 253 -2.38 36.21 -6.44
CA VAL A 253 -1.29 35.64 -5.65
C VAL A 253 -0.71 36.70 -4.69
N HIS A 254 -0.43 37.90 -5.19
CA HIS A 254 0.09 38.99 -4.37
C HIS A 254 -0.87 39.39 -3.24
N GLN A 255 -2.18 39.40 -3.46
CA GLN A 255 -3.17 39.72 -2.44
C GLN A 255 -3.31 38.63 -1.38
N ILE A 256 -3.38 37.35 -1.79
CA ILE A 256 -3.54 36.24 -0.82
C ILE A 256 -2.30 36.03 0.04
N LEU A 257 -1.10 36.31 -0.49
CA LEU A 257 0.16 36.26 0.27
C LEU A 257 0.23 37.30 1.39
N LYS A 258 -0.58 38.38 1.36
CA LYS A 258 -0.66 39.36 2.46
C LYS A 258 -1.41 38.83 3.69
N ILE A 259 -2.05 37.66 3.58
CA ILE A 259 -2.86 37.06 4.63
C ILE A 259 -2.04 36.06 5.43
N ASN A 260 -1.89 34.81 4.95
CA ASN A 260 -1.10 33.72 5.56
C ASN A 260 -1.17 32.41 4.71
N TYR A 261 -0.87 32.46 3.41
CA TYR A 261 -1.01 31.31 2.48
C TYR A 261 0.24 31.04 1.63
N GLU A 262 1.41 31.47 2.10
CA GLU A 262 2.73 31.31 1.46
C GLU A 262 3.04 29.85 1.09
N LEU A 263 2.63 28.90 1.94
CA LEU A 263 2.75 27.45 1.71
C LEU A 263 2.24 26.98 0.34
N ILE A 264 1.20 27.64 -0.17
CA ILE A 264 0.56 27.29 -1.43
C ILE A 264 1.05 28.26 -2.51
N PHE A 265 1.02 29.56 -2.23
CA PHE A 265 1.13 30.58 -3.27
C PHE A 265 2.55 31.10 -3.52
N ASP A 266 3.54 30.82 -2.65
CA ASP A 266 4.96 31.15 -2.94
C ASP A 266 5.43 30.39 -4.18
N LEU A 267 5.11 29.09 -4.25
CA LEU A 267 5.47 28.26 -5.40
C LEU A 267 4.72 28.70 -6.66
N VAL A 268 3.41 28.96 -6.55
CA VAL A 268 2.61 29.49 -7.69
C VAL A 268 3.24 30.79 -8.21
N GLY A 269 3.58 31.74 -7.33
CA GLY A 269 4.18 33.00 -7.73
C GLY A 269 5.54 32.84 -8.43
N LYS A 270 6.37 31.88 -8.02
CA LYS A 270 7.63 31.55 -8.72
C LYS A 270 7.35 30.96 -10.11
N LEU A 271 6.46 29.97 -10.19
CA LEU A 271 6.10 29.31 -11.45
C LEU A 271 5.47 30.27 -12.45
N LEU A 272 4.66 31.23 -12.02
CA LEU A 272 4.11 32.26 -12.89
C LEU A 272 5.21 33.09 -13.57
N LYS A 273 6.31 33.41 -12.87
CA LYS A 273 7.46 34.10 -13.45
C LYS A 273 8.20 33.23 -14.47
N SER A 274 8.28 31.94 -14.22
CA SER A 274 8.98 30.96 -15.06
C SER A 274 8.18 30.52 -16.29
N LEU A 275 6.84 30.57 -16.24
CA LEU A 275 5.95 30.18 -17.35
C LEU A 275 5.78 31.30 -18.41
N PRO A 276 5.77 30.95 -19.71
CA PRO A 276 5.58 31.92 -20.79
C PRO A 276 4.18 32.56 -20.76
N PRO A 277 4.02 33.85 -21.09
CA PRO A 277 2.75 34.58 -21.01
C PRO A 277 1.80 34.26 -22.18
N HIS A 278 1.39 33.00 -22.32
CA HIS A 278 0.41 32.59 -23.32
C HIS A 278 -1.01 32.86 -22.84
N GLU A 279 -1.61 33.94 -23.33
CA GLU A 279 -2.95 34.40 -22.95
C GLU A 279 -4.02 33.29 -23.05
N ASN A 280 -4.03 32.50 -24.13
CA ASN A 280 -4.99 31.41 -24.32
C ASN A 280 -4.79 30.23 -23.35
N ASP A 281 -3.56 30.02 -22.90
CA ASP A 281 -3.25 28.95 -21.95
C ASP A 281 -3.71 29.36 -20.55
N PHE A 282 -3.35 30.56 -20.11
CA PHE A 282 -3.81 31.12 -18.83
C PHE A 282 -5.33 31.31 -18.79
N LYS A 283 -5.96 31.76 -19.88
CA LYS A 283 -7.41 31.84 -19.97
C LYS A 283 -8.08 30.51 -19.67
N ALA A 284 -7.61 29.44 -20.30
CA ALA A 284 -8.19 28.11 -20.10
C ALA A 284 -7.88 27.54 -18.70
N ILE A 285 -6.68 27.79 -18.15
CA ILE A 285 -6.35 27.44 -16.76
C ILE A 285 -7.35 28.10 -15.82
N LEU A 286 -7.61 29.40 -15.99
CA LEU A 286 -8.50 30.15 -15.11
C LEU A 286 -9.97 29.80 -15.29
N GLN A 287 -10.42 29.52 -16.52
CA GLN A 287 -11.76 29.01 -16.79
C GLN A 287 -11.98 27.66 -16.10
N LEU A 288 -11.06 26.72 -16.30
CA LEU A 288 -11.15 25.42 -15.66
C LEU A 288 -11.03 25.52 -14.13
N ALA A 289 -10.16 26.40 -13.61
CA ALA A 289 -10.04 26.65 -12.18
C ALA A 289 -11.36 27.17 -11.59
N ASN A 290 -12.01 28.11 -12.27
CA ASN A 290 -13.33 28.61 -11.90
C ASN A 290 -14.34 27.46 -11.91
N ASP A 291 -14.46 26.71 -13.02
CA ASP A 291 -15.41 25.60 -13.16
C ASP A 291 -15.21 24.46 -12.16
N ILE A 292 -13.98 24.24 -11.70
CA ILE A 292 -13.69 23.26 -10.63
C ILE A 292 -14.04 23.86 -9.25
N SER A 293 -13.69 25.13 -9.01
CA SER A 293 -13.91 25.79 -7.71
C SER A 293 -15.39 25.90 -7.32
N THR A 294 -16.26 25.96 -8.33
CA THR A 294 -17.71 26.00 -8.17
C THR A 294 -18.30 24.66 -7.70
N LYS A 295 -17.59 23.55 -7.95
CA LYS A 295 -17.97 22.18 -7.57
C LYS A 295 -17.48 21.83 -6.16
N ARG A 296 -18.04 22.47 -5.13
CA ARG A 296 -17.59 22.33 -3.73
C ARG A 296 -17.51 20.89 -3.22
N ALA A 297 -18.46 20.03 -3.61
CA ALA A 297 -18.43 18.62 -3.20
C ALA A 297 -17.21 17.89 -3.79
N LEU A 298 -16.87 18.16 -5.06
CA LEU A 298 -15.73 17.57 -5.78
C LEU A 298 -14.40 17.91 -5.12
N LEU A 299 -14.22 19.16 -4.70
CA LEU A 299 -13.01 19.65 -4.03
C LEU A 299 -12.69 18.95 -2.71
N ARG A 300 -13.72 18.40 -2.05
CA ARG A 300 -13.58 17.71 -0.76
C ARG A 300 -13.26 16.23 -0.90
N ARG A 301 -13.37 15.68 -2.11
CA ARG A 301 -12.75 14.40 -2.49
C ARG A 301 -11.30 14.70 -2.85
N ASP A 302 -10.41 13.71 -2.74
CA ASP A 302 -8.97 13.80 -3.09
C ASP A 302 -8.75 14.07 -4.60
N LEU A 303 -9.27 15.20 -5.09
CA LEU A 303 -9.26 15.63 -6.49
C LEU A 303 -7.84 16.02 -6.88
N GLY A 304 -7.14 16.77 -6.02
CA GLY A 304 -5.76 17.17 -6.25
C GLY A 304 -4.85 15.94 -6.37
N GLY A 305 -5.03 14.94 -5.52
CA GLY A 305 -4.33 13.65 -5.62
C GLY A 305 -4.67 12.90 -6.89
N LYS A 306 -5.96 12.66 -7.19
CA LYS A 306 -6.39 11.92 -8.39
C LYS A 306 -5.91 12.55 -9.70
N VAL A 307 -6.08 13.87 -9.83
CA VAL A 307 -5.62 14.62 -11.01
C VAL A 307 -4.09 14.57 -11.10
N TYR A 308 -3.38 14.74 -9.99
CA TYR A 308 -1.93 14.58 -9.94
C TYR A 308 -1.47 13.18 -10.36
N HIS A 309 -2.11 12.12 -9.88
CA HIS A 309 -1.76 10.75 -10.22
C HIS A 309 -1.95 10.47 -11.71
N LYS A 310 -3.08 10.90 -12.28
CA LYS A 310 -3.38 10.67 -13.69
C LYS A 310 -2.49 11.50 -14.61
N VAL A 311 -2.32 12.79 -14.28
CA VAL A 311 -1.67 13.76 -15.16
C VAL A 311 -0.17 13.83 -14.95
N VAL A 312 0.38 13.63 -13.76
CA VAL A 312 1.84 13.63 -13.55
C VAL A 312 2.40 12.21 -13.52
N GLY A 313 1.64 11.25 -12.98
CA GLY A 313 2.05 9.84 -12.97
C GLY A 313 2.27 9.28 -14.38
N SER A 314 1.40 9.60 -15.34
CA SER A 314 1.52 9.17 -16.74
C SER A 314 2.79 9.70 -17.43
N TRP A 315 3.25 10.91 -17.08
CA TRP A 315 4.48 11.50 -17.62
C TRP A 315 5.73 11.03 -16.87
N ALA A 316 5.65 10.89 -15.54
CA ALA A 316 6.73 10.37 -14.70
C ALA A 316 7.04 8.89 -15.01
N LEU A 317 6.01 8.09 -15.34
CA LEU A 317 6.16 6.70 -15.80
C LEU A 317 6.88 6.62 -17.16
N LYS A 318 6.61 7.54 -18.09
CA LYS A 318 7.26 7.59 -19.42
C LYS A 318 8.76 7.91 -19.36
N LYS A 319 9.24 8.58 -18.30
CA LYS A 319 10.64 9.03 -18.14
C LYS A 319 11.40 8.43 -16.95
N GLY A 320 10.79 7.49 -16.22
CA GLY A 320 11.48 6.74 -15.18
C GLY A 320 11.58 7.41 -13.81
N LEU A 321 10.89 8.54 -13.59
CA LEU A 321 10.76 9.30 -12.33
C LEU A 321 9.87 8.63 -11.26
N ALA A 322 9.48 7.36 -11.48
CA ALA A 322 8.36 6.68 -10.81
C ALA A 322 8.39 6.75 -9.27
N THR A 323 7.45 7.53 -8.72
CA THR A 323 6.91 7.40 -7.37
C THR A 323 5.61 6.59 -7.46
N TYR A 324 5.53 5.44 -6.81
CA TYR A 324 4.28 4.67 -6.71
C TYR A 324 3.40 5.32 -5.65
N TYR A 325 2.16 5.62 -5.99
CA TYR A 325 1.22 6.30 -5.09
C TYR A 325 0.24 5.32 -4.49
N THR A 326 -0.13 5.46 -3.21
CA THR A 326 -1.10 4.55 -2.59
C THR A 326 -2.49 4.76 -3.19
N GLN A 327 -3.18 3.67 -3.53
CA GLN A 327 -4.56 3.74 -3.99
C GLN A 327 -5.48 4.23 -2.87
N LEU A 328 -6.48 5.04 -3.22
CA LEU A 328 -7.37 5.67 -2.24
C LEU A 328 -8.12 4.64 -1.35
N PRO A 329 -8.72 3.56 -1.89
CA PRO A 329 -9.36 2.53 -1.04
C PRO A 329 -8.37 1.86 -0.07
N SER A 330 -7.14 1.61 -0.52
CA SER A 330 -6.08 1.00 0.29
C SER A 330 -5.68 1.89 1.46
N ALA A 331 -5.52 3.19 1.23
CA ALA A 331 -5.23 4.17 2.29
C ALA A 331 -6.35 4.21 3.34
N TYR A 332 -7.62 4.25 2.91
CA TYR A 332 -8.74 4.25 3.85
C TYR A 332 -8.84 2.95 4.65
N LEU A 333 -8.64 1.78 4.02
CA LEU A 333 -8.61 0.50 4.72
C LEU A 333 -7.54 0.50 5.82
N LEU A 334 -6.33 0.96 5.50
CA LEU A 334 -5.21 1.03 6.43
C LEU A 334 -5.52 1.91 7.64
N LEU A 335 -6.00 3.13 7.42
CA LEU A 335 -6.19 4.09 8.53
C LEU A 335 -7.46 3.81 9.35
N TYR A 336 -8.51 3.25 8.76
CA TYR A 336 -9.71 2.86 9.51
C TYR A 336 -9.50 1.59 10.34
N LEU A 337 -8.63 0.67 9.91
CA LEU A 337 -8.16 -0.42 10.77
C LEU A 337 -7.27 0.10 11.91
N ALA A 338 -6.42 1.10 11.63
CA ALA A 338 -5.51 1.66 12.64
C ALA A 338 -6.23 2.43 13.75
N LYS A 339 -7.42 2.99 13.46
CA LYS A 339 -8.24 3.79 14.39
C LYS A 339 -7.43 4.84 15.16
N PRO A 340 -6.63 5.68 14.48
CA PRO A 340 -5.80 6.68 15.15
C PRO A 340 -6.67 7.69 15.90
N THR A 341 -6.22 8.08 17.09
CA THR A 341 -6.81 9.20 17.83
C THR A 341 -6.18 10.51 17.38
N ILE A 342 -6.81 11.64 17.71
CA ILE A 342 -6.26 12.98 17.39
C ILE A 342 -4.92 13.18 18.09
N GLY A 343 -3.90 13.58 17.33
CA GLY A 343 -2.53 13.71 17.82
C GLY A 343 -1.59 14.21 16.71
N LYS A 344 -0.28 14.20 16.98
CA LYS A 344 0.76 14.53 16.00
C LYS A 344 0.89 13.43 14.97
N VAL A 345 0.62 13.74 13.71
CA VAL A 345 0.74 12.83 12.57
C VAL A 345 1.95 13.22 11.73
N ALA A 346 2.72 12.26 11.22
CA ALA A 346 3.79 12.54 10.27
C ALA A 346 3.82 11.58 9.08
N ASP A 347 4.21 12.10 7.93
CA ASP A 347 4.62 11.33 6.76
C ASP A 347 5.95 11.92 6.23
N PHE A 348 7.00 11.10 6.22
CA PHE A 348 8.35 11.51 5.83
C PHE A 348 8.62 11.47 4.32
N ALA A 349 7.66 10.98 3.54
CA ALA A 349 7.69 10.93 2.08
C ALA A 349 6.26 11.06 1.53
N CYS A 350 5.64 12.21 1.78
CA CYS A 350 4.18 12.35 1.71
C CYS A 350 3.60 12.32 0.29
N GLY A 351 4.39 12.65 -0.75
CA GLY A 351 3.91 12.68 -2.13
C GLY A 351 2.68 13.59 -2.29
N SER A 352 1.57 13.02 -2.78
CA SER A 352 0.28 13.72 -2.92
C SER A 352 -0.49 13.95 -1.61
N GLY A 353 -0.07 13.29 -0.52
CA GLY A 353 -0.73 13.38 0.78
C GLY A 353 -1.93 12.43 0.96
N THR A 354 -2.16 11.46 0.06
CA THR A 354 -3.31 10.54 0.12
C THR A 354 -3.41 9.79 1.47
N LEU A 355 -2.28 9.37 2.05
CA LEU A 355 -2.25 8.73 3.37
C LEU A 355 -2.58 9.71 4.52
N LEU A 356 -2.11 10.95 4.44
CA LEU A 356 -2.43 12.01 5.41
C LEU A 356 -3.92 12.40 5.33
N VAL A 357 -4.50 12.41 4.14
CA VAL A 357 -5.94 12.61 3.91
C VAL A 357 -6.75 11.46 4.54
N ALA A 358 -6.34 10.21 4.34
CA ALA A 358 -6.99 9.08 5.00
C ALA A 358 -6.85 9.16 6.53
N ALA A 359 -5.70 9.64 7.04
CA ALA A 359 -5.49 9.86 8.47
C ALA A 359 -6.39 10.97 9.02
N TYR A 360 -6.58 12.08 8.29
CA TYR A 360 -7.55 13.14 8.62
C TYR A 360 -8.95 12.54 8.80
N SER A 361 -9.41 11.75 7.82
CA SER A 361 -10.74 11.13 7.85
C SER A 361 -10.91 10.17 9.04
N ALA A 362 -9.93 9.27 9.26
CA ALA A 362 -10.00 8.29 10.33
C ALA A 362 -9.93 8.95 11.73
N GLN A 363 -9.05 9.93 11.93
CA GLN A 363 -8.97 10.68 13.19
C GLN A 363 -10.22 11.51 13.46
N ASN A 364 -10.84 12.11 12.43
CA ASN A 364 -12.11 12.85 12.59
C ASN A 364 -13.21 11.90 13.08
N SER A 365 -13.30 10.72 12.48
CA SER A 365 -14.25 9.69 12.88
C SER A 365 -14.05 9.25 14.34
N GLN A 366 -12.80 8.98 14.76
CA GLN A 366 -12.50 8.61 16.14
C GLN A 366 -12.74 9.78 17.12
N HIS A 367 -12.41 11.01 16.73
CA HIS A 367 -12.64 12.19 17.54
C HIS A 367 -14.14 12.39 17.83
N ARG A 368 -14.98 12.32 16.79
CA ARG A 368 -16.44 12.41 16.93
C ARG A 368 -17.02 11.30 17.79
N LEU A 369 -16.55 10.05 17.61
CA LEU A 369 -16.95 8.93 18.45
C LEU A 369 -16.59 9.16 19.93
N ASN A 370 -15.41 9.73 20.21
CA ASN A 370 -14.97 10.03 21.57
C ASN A 370 -15.77 11.16 22.22
N LEU A 371 -16.08 12.24 21.48
CA LEU A 371 -16.95 13.32 21.97
C LEU A 371 -18.33 12.77 22.33
N TRP A 372 -18.89 11.91 21.47
CA TRP A 372 -20.16 11.26 21.73
C TRP A 372 -20.12 10.38 23.01
N LYS A 373 -19.08 9.55 23.18
CA LYS A 373 -18.91 8.71 24.39
C LYS A 373 -18.83 9.53 25.68
N LYS A 374 -18.36 10.78 25.61
CA LYS A 374 -18.30 11.70 26.75
C LYS A 374 -19.61 12.48 26.98
N GLY A 375 -20.59 12.37 26.07
CA GLY A 375 -21.83 13.16 26.13
C GLY A 375 -21.62 14.64 25.83
N GLU A 376 -20.54 15.01 25.14
CA GLU A 376 -20.27 16.40 24.78
C GLU A 376 -21.14 16.82 23.59
N GLU A 377 -22.25 17.50 23.88
CA GLU A 377 -23.10 18.09 22.85
C GLU A 377 -22.52 19.44 22.42
N ARG A 378 -21.75 19.47 21.31
CA ARG A 378 -21.33 20.71 20.61
C ARG A 378 -21.81 20.84 19.16
N GLU A 379 -21.95 22.07 18.66
CA GLU A 379 -22.41 22.35 17.30
C GLU A 379 -21.51 21.64 16.27
N PRO A 380 -22.06 20.86 15.32
CA PRO A 380 -21.22 19.99 14.47
C PRO A 380 -20.23 20.75 13.57
N ASN A 381 -20.57 21.99 13.19
CA ASN A 381 -19.68 22.89 12.45
C ASN A 381 -18.51 23.36 13.33
N GLU A 382 -18.74 23.64 14.62
CA GLU A 382 -17.67 23.98 15.56
C GLU A 382 -16.72 22.80 15.75
N ILE A 383 -17.26 21.58 15.89
CA ILE A 383 -16.47 20.34 16.00
C ILE A 383 -15.60 20.17 14.75
N GLU A 384 -16.16 20.36 13.55
CA GLU A 384 -15.40 20.23 12.30
C GLU A 384 -14.28 21.28 12.19
N GLN A 385 -14.57 22.55 12.50
CA GLN A 385 -13.57 23.61 12.44
C GLN A 385 -12.46 23.42 13.47
N GLU A 386 -12.81 23.02 14.70
CA GLU A 386 -11.84 22.71 15.73
C GLU A 386 -10.98 21.51 15.35
N PHE A 387 -11.60 20.42 14.91
CA PHE A 387 -10.89 19.23 14.45
C PHE A 387 -9.91 19.60 13.33
N HIS A 388 -10.40 20.33 12.32
CA HIS A 388 -9.58 20.73 11.18
C HIS A 388 -8.37 21.55 11.60
N ARG A 389 -8.56 22.60 12.43
CA ARG A 389 -7.44 23.40 12.97
C ARG A 389 -6.46 22.54 13.76
N ASN A 390 -6.97 21.66 14.63
CA ASN A 390 -6.14 20.79 15.45
C ASN A 390 -5.33 19.81 14.60
N PHE A 391 -5.94 19.21 13.58
CA PHE A 391 -5.26 18.30 12.67
C PHE A 391 -4.18 19.02 11.85
N ILE A 392 -4.53 20.12 11.17
CA ILE A 392 -3.58 20.87 10.33
C ILE A 392 -2.36 21.33 11.14
N ASN A 393 -2.58 21.80 12.37
CA ASN A 393 -1.51 22.27 13.25
C ASN A 393 -0.58 21.14 13.75
N ASN A 394 -1.05 19.90 13.71
CA ASN A 394 -0.33 18.72 14.19
C ASN A 394 -0.02 17.70 13.08
N CYS A 395 -0.20 18.08 11.81
CA CYS A 395 0.11 17.25 10.65
C CYS A 395 1.46 17.66 10.05
N TYR A 396 2.44 16.77 10.09
CA TYR A 396 3.81 17.02 9.63
C TYR A 396 4.05 16.30 8.31
N ALA A 397 4.27 17.07 7.25
CA ALA A 397 4.49 16.53 5.90
C ALA A 397 5.92 16.84 5.43
N PHE A 398 6.66 15.81 5.05
CA PHE A 398 8.00 15.94 4.48
C PHE A 398 8.04 15.32 3.10
N ASP A 399 8.71 16.00 2.19
CA ASP A 399 9.01 15.48 0.86
C ASP A 399 10.31 16.12 0.35
N VAL A 400 10.88 15.54 -0.69
CA VAL A 400 12.04 16.10 -1.40
C VAL A 400 11.59 17.12 -2.45
N LEU A 401 10.32 17.09 -2.87
CA LEU A 401 9.74 17.97 -3.86
C LEU A 401 8.79 19.01 -3.24
N GLY A 402 9.07 20.30 -3.46
CA GLY A 402 8.23 21.39 -2.92
C GLY A 402 6.80 21.35 -3.45
N TYR A 403 6.63 20.93 -4.70
CA TYR A 403 5.34 20.78 -5.35
C TYR A 403 4.49 19.62 -4.79
N ALA A 404 5.10 18.50 -4.41
CA ALA A 404 4.39 17.39 -3.76
C ALA A 404 3.78 17.85 -2.43
N LEU A 405 4.55 18.61 -1.65
CA LEU A 405 4.05 19.26 -0.43
C LEU A 405 2.91 20.23 -0.72
N GLN A 406 3.01 21.05 -1.77
CA GLN A 406 1.94 21.96 -2.17
C GLN A 406 0.62 21.21 -2.41
N ILE A 407 0.65 20.10 -3.16
CA ILE A 407 -0.53 19.25 -3.39
C ILE A 407 -1.07 18.68 -2.08
N THR A 408 -0.19 18.13 -1.24
CA THR A 408 -0.56 17.58 0.07
C THR A 408 -1.30 18.62 0.92
N ILE A 409 -0.78 19.85 0.97
CA ILE A 409 -1.37 20.95 1.73
C ILE A 409 -2.72 21.35 1.14
N LEU A 410 -2.82 21.47 -0.19
CA LEU A 410 -4.07 21.80 -0.87
C LEU A 410 -5.15 20.76 -0.62
N ASN A 411 -4.80 19.47 -0.75
CA ASN A 411 -5.70 18.35 -0.47
C ASN A 411 -6.23 18.40 0.97
N LEU A 412 -5.36 18.60 1.95
CA LEU A 412 -5.77 18.70 3.36
C LEU A 412 -6.62 19.95 3.63
N ALA A 413 -6.24 21.11 3.07
CA ALA A 413 -6.96 22.36 3.28
C ALA A 413 -8.36 22.37 2.63
N LEU A 414 -8.53 21.70 1.48
CA LEU A 414 -9.80 21.60 0.77
C LEU A 414 -10.85 20.72 1.49
N HIS A 415 -10.48 19.95 2.51
CA HIS A 415 -11.46 19.23 3.34
C HIS A 415 -12.36 20.18 4.16
N SER A 416 -11.86 21.36 4.52
CA SER A 416 -12.64 22.36 5.27
C SER A 416 -12.29 23.78 4.82
N PRO A 417 -12.63 24.17 3.58
CA PRO A 417 -12.16 25.41 2.96
C PRO A 417 -12.68 26.66 3.68
N SER A 418 -13.81 26.56 4.40
CA SER A 418 -14.40 27.63 5.22
C SER A 418 -13.69 27.85 6.56
N THR A 419 -12.79 26.94 6.97
CA THR A 419 -12.06 27.06 8.22
C THR A 419 -10.84 27.94 8.03
N LYS A 420 -10.77 29.06 8.76
CA LYS A 420 -9.55 29.87 8.82
C LYS A 420 -8.42 29.08 9.45
N ILE A 421 -7.28 29.05 8.76
CA ILE A 421 -6.06 28.37 9.19
C ILE A 421 -5.18 29.40 9.90
N ASP A 422 -5.19 29.37 11.23
CA ASP A 422 -4.47 30.36 12.05
C ASP A 422 -2.98 30.03 12.22
N LYS A 423 -2.62 28.74 12.08
CA LYS A 423 -1.25 28.23 12.13
C LYS A 423 -1.03 27.29 10.94
N MET A 424 0.14 27.39 10.34
CA MET A 424 0.47 26.65 9.14
C MET A 424 0.79 25.19 9.42
N LEU A 425 0.43 24.31 8.47
CA LEU A 425 0.83 22.91 8.45
C LEU A 425 2.36 22.82 8.54
N PRO A 426 2.92 22.12 9.54
CA PRO A 426 4.37 21.90 9.64
C PRO A 426 4.94 21.09 8.46
N SER A 427 5.20 21.74 7.33
CA SER A 427 5.80 21.11 6.16
C SER A 427 7.28 21.44 6.03
N SER A 428 8.07 20.51 5.49
CA SER A 428 9.49 20.73 5.26
C SER A 428 9.96 20.02 4.00
N THR A 429 10.52 20.80 3.07
CA THR A 429 11.17 20.23 1.90
C THR A 429 12.63 19.96 2.23
N ILE A 430 13.01 18.68 2.30
CA ILE A 430 14.37 18.26 2.67
C ILE A 430 15.11 17.88 1.38
N PRO A 431 16.26 18.52 1.07
CA PRO A 431 16.94 18.30 -0.20
C PRO A 431 17.37 16.84 -0.40
N LEU A 432 17.32 16.39 -1.64
CA LEU A 432 17.90 15.12 -2.10
C LEU A 432 18.78 15.43 -3.30
N GLY A 433 20.03 14.99 -3.30
CA GLY A 433 20.94 15.25 -4.40
C GLY A 433 22.38 15.49 -3.97
N TYR A 434 23.18 15.97 -4.91
CA TYR A 434 24.55 16.42 -4.67
C TYR A 434 24.64 17.95 -4.86
N ARG A 435 25.48 18.59 -4.03
CA ARG A 435 25.76 20.02 -4.09
C ARG A 435 27.25 20.25 -4.29
N GLU A 436 27.61 20.78 -5.46
CA GLU A 436 29.00 20.89 -5.90
C GLU A 436 29.83 21.89 -5.08
N ARG A 437 29.24 23.04 -4.71
CA ARG A 437 29.98 24.15 -4.06
C ARG A 437 30.72 23.75 -2.78
N ASP A 438 30.23 22.73 -2.07
CA ASP A 438 30.77 22.23 -0.81
C ASP A 438 30.90 20.69 -0.78
N ASN A 439 30.80 20.03 -1.93
CA ASN A 439 30.95 18.58 -2.09
C ASN A 439 30.07 17.77 -1.12
N PHE A 440 28.80 18.13 -1.02
CA PHE A 440 27.87 17.55 -0.05
C PHE A 440 26.75 16.72 -0.70
N THR A 441 26.39 15.59 -0.10
CA THR A 441 25.28 14.70 -0.51
C THR A 441 24.16 14.70 0.52
N SER A 442 22.92 14.96 0.10
CA SER A 442 21.74 14.90 0.96
C SER A 442 20.83 13.75 0.56
N LEU A 443 20.32 12.99 1.53
CA LEU A 443 19.45 11.82 1.34
C LEU A 443 17.95 12.11 1.60
N GLY A 444 17.54 13.38 1.53
CA GLY A 444 16.16 13.77 1.86
C GLY A 444 15.83 13.54 3.33
N SER A 445 14.60 13.11 3.63
CA SER A 445 14.16 12.85 5.01
C SER A 445 14.99 11.80 5.75
N LEU A 446 15.76 10.94 5.07
CA LEU A 446 16.66 9.98 5.71
C LEU A 446 17.81 10.65 6.48
N GLU A 447 18.11 11.93 6.21
CA GLU A 447 19.02 12.72 7.03
C GLU A 447 18.57 12.77 8.51
N LEU A 448 17.26 12.72 8.76
CA LEU A 448 16.70 12.74 10.11
C LEU A 448 16.95 11.45 10.91
N SER A 449 17.51 10.42 10.27
CA SER A 449 17.99 9.19 10.91
C SER A 449 19.41 9.33 11.48
N ARG A 450 20.15 10.38 11.09
CA ARG A 450 21.51 10.64 11.60
C ARG A 450 21.46 11.29 12.98
N SER A 451 22.57 11.17 13.71
CA SER A 451 22.71 11.83 15.01
C SER A 451 22.65 13.37 14.87
N VAL A 452 22.10 14.04 15.90
CA VAL A 452 21.96 15.51 15.91
C VAL A 452 23.31 16.21 15.82
N LEU A 453 24.38 15.62 16.38
CA LEU A 453 25.75 16.12 16.25
C LEU A 453 26.21 16.12 14.80
N ARG A 454 25.98 15.01 14.07
CA ARG A 454 26.29 14.91 12.65
C ARG A 454 25.48 15.93 11.84
N LEU A 455 24.21 16.16 12.17
CA LEU A 455 23.39 17.20 11.53
C LEU A 455 23.91 18.63 11.78
N HIS A 456 24.45 18.90 12.97
CA HIS A 456 25.09 20.19 13.28
C HIS A 456 26.38 20.40 12.48
N GLU A 457 27.21 19.35 12.33
CA GLU A 457 28.44 19.39 11.53
C GLU A 457 28.15 19.58 10.03
N ILE A 458 27.05 19.00 9.55
CA ILE A 458 26.59 19.09 8.15
C ILE A 458 26.15 20.52 7.77
N GLY A 459 25.62 21.31 8.71
CA GLY A 459 25.28 22.72 8.49
C GLY A 459 24.15 22.99 7.48
N ILE A 460 23.29 21.99 7.20
CA ILE A 460 22.20 22.12 6.21
C ILE A 460 20.91 22.57 6.85
N GLY A 461 20.20 23.45 6.14
CA GLY A 461 18.82 23.79 6.41
C GLY A 461 17.86 23.10 5.44
N ALA A 462 16.67 22.77 5.91
CA ALA A 462 15.52 22.48 5.04
C ALA A 462 14.71 23.76 4.81
N THR A 463 13.97 23.80 3.70
CA THR A 463 12.99 24.87 3.49
C THR A 463 11.78 24.55 4.35
N ARG A 464 11.59 25.31 5.41
CA ARG A 464 10.34 25.32 6.15
C ARG A 464 9.53 26.52 5.69
N VAL A 465 8.32 26.30 5.24
CA VAL A 465 7.45 27.45 4.95
C VAL A 465 6.75 27.85 6.26
N GLY A 466 6.85 29.12 6.62
CA GLY A 466 6.24 29.70 7.82
C GLY A 466 5.30 30.84 7.48
N MET A 467 4.69 31.44 8.52
CA MET A 467 3.61 32.44 8.42
C MET A 467 3.95 33.79 7.73
N ARG A 468 5.19 33.96 7.27
CA ARG A 468 5.70 35.18 6.60
C ARG A 468 6.73 34.81 5.51
N GLY A 469 6.53 33.68 4.84
CA GLY A 469 7.39 33.16 3.79
C GLY A 469 8.25 31.95 4.16
N SER A 470 9.02 31.47 3.19
CA SER A 470 10.00 30.39 3.37
C SER A 470 11.16 30.80 4.30
N LYS A 471 11.35 30.05 5.38
CA LYS A 471 12.49 30.17 6.30
C LYS A 471 13.37 28.94 6.17
N ILE A 472 14.67 29.16 6.00
CA ILE A 472 15.66 28.10 6.08
C ILE A 472 15.77 27.68 7.54
N THR A 473 15.38 26.45 7.87
CA THR A 473 15.45 25.89 9.23
C THR A 473 16.49 24.79 9.25
N SER A 474 17.42 24.82 10.21
CA SER A 474 18.46 23.78 10.33
C SER A 474 17.85 22.38 10.46
N LEU A 475 18.47 21.36 9.84
CA LEU A 475 18.04 19.97 10.01
C LEU A 475 18.12 19.52 11.48
N SER A 476 19.05 20.08 12.26
CA SER A 476 19.13 19.84 13.71
C SER A 476 17.90 20.34 14.48
N GLU A 477 17.22 21.39 14.00
CA GLU A 477 15.96 21.87 14.60
C GLU A 477 14.79 20.99 14.17
N ILE A 478 14.74 20.60 12.89
CA ILE A 478 13.71 19.69 12.37
C ILE A 478 13.81 18.30 13.02
N ALA A 479 15.03 17.82 13.27
CA ALA A 479 15.25 16.54 13.95
C ALA A 479 14.70 16.52 15.38
N LYS A 480 14.48 17.69 16.00
CA LYS A 480 13.82 17.82 17.32
C LYS A 480 12.30 17.75 17.23
N PHE A 481 11.71 17.77 16.04
CA PHE A 481 10.27 17.58 15.88
C PHE A 481 9.88 16.14 16.24
N GLY A 482 8.67 16.02 16.76
CA GLY A 482 8.18 14.81 17.39
C GLY A 482 8.35 14.82 18.92
N PRO A 483 8.21 13.66 19.58
CA PRO A 483 7.77 12.41 18.97
C PRO A 483 6.33 12.52 18.40
N TYR A 484 5.97 11.62 17.49
CA TYR A 484 4.67 11.59 16.80
C TYR A 484 3.75 10.48 17.33
N ASP A 485 2.45 10.73 17.36
CA ASP A 485 1.45 9.74 17.80
C ASP A 485 1.07 8.78 16.66
N LEU A 486 1.18 9.24 15.41
CA LEU A 486 0.97 8.44 14.21
C LEU A 486 2.05 8.77 13.18
N ILE A 487 2.71 7.75 12.63
CA ILE A 487 3.50 7.88 11.41
C ILE A 487 2.88 7.00 10.34
N VAL A 488 2.54 7.59 9.20
CA VAL A 488 1.90 6.89 8.07
C VAL A 488 2.72 7.12 6.81
N MET A 489 3.07 6.07 6.07
CA MET A 489 3.99 6.19 4.95
C MET A 489 3.81 5.14 3.84
N ASN A 490 4.00 5.56 2.59
CA ASN A 490 4.35 4.71 1.46
C ASN A 490 5.73 5.14 0.93
N PRO A 491 6.82 4.67 1.54
CA PRO A 491 8.16 5.16 1.21
C PRO A 491 8.56 4.78 -0.23
N PRO A 492 9.49 5.52 -0.86
CA PRO A 492 9.99 5.19 -2.18
C PRO A 492 10.60 3.77 -2.24
N PHE A 493 10.28 3.01 -3.30
CA PHE A 493 10.77 1.65 -3.52
C PHE A 493 11.75 1.56 -4.69
N SER A 494 12.98 2.05 -4.53
CA SER A 494 14.02 1.77 -5.52
C SER A 494 14.83 0.53 -5.11
N ARG A 495 14.52 -0.63 -5.72
CA ARG A 495 15.37 -1.84 -5.55
C ARG A 495 16.69 -1.62 -6.30
N THR A 496 17.81 -1.99 -5.68
CA THR A 496 19.14 -2.04 -6.31
C THR A 496 19.14 -2.81 -7.64
N THR A 497 18.22 -3.76 -7.83
CA THR A 497 18.13 -4.62 -9.02
C THR A 497 16.93 -4.31 -9.94
N GLY A 498 16.22 -3.20 -9.70
CA GLY A 498 14.82 -3.01 -10.09
C GLY A 498 14.48 -2.88 -11.58
N ARG A 499 15.45 -2.79 -12.51
CA ARG A 499 15.15 -2.65 -13.95
C ARG A 499 16.10 -3.41 -14.89
N GLY A 500 16.56 -4.60 -14.51
CA GLY A 500 17.18 -5.54 -15.45
C GLY A 500 18.34 -4.99 -16.30
N GLY A 501 19.12 -4.04 -15.77
CA GLY A 501 20.24 -3.43 -16.50
C GLY A 501 19.86 -2.34 -17.52
N ARG A 502 18.60 -1.85 -17.52
CA ARG A 502 18.22 -0.66 -18.33
C ARG A 502 18.85 0.62 -17.74
N GLU A 503 19.21 1.53 -18.63
CA GLU A 503 19.62 2.91 -18.32
C GLU A 503 18.57 3.57 -17.41
N GLY A 504 19.00 4.28 -16.35
CA GLY A 504 18.09 4.81 -15.31
C GLY A 504 17.53 3.77 -14.30
N GLY A 505 18.00 2.51 -14.31
CA GLY A 505 17.59 1.48 -13.34
C GLY A 505 18.40 1.47 -12.03
N GLY A 506 17.79 1.11 -10.89
CA GLY A 506 18.45 0.92 -9.57
C GLY A 506 18.22 2.06 -8.56
N LEU A 507 18.87 2.02 -7.39
CA LEU A 507 18.80 3.08 -6.35
C LEU A 507 19.03 4.46 -6.96
N PHE A 508 18.17 5.44 -6.65
CA PHE A 508 18.22 6.80 -7.19
C PHE A 508 18.25 6.85 -8.74
N GLY A 509 17.51 5.95 -9.39
CA GLY A 509 17.47 5.79 -10.85
C GLY A 509 17.04 7.02 -11.64
N PHE A 510 16.32 7.93 -11.00
CA PHE A 510 15.87 9.19 -11.56
C PHE A 510 16.98 10.26 -11.63
N ILE A 511 18.13 10.04 -10.96
CA ILE A 511 19.27 10.95 -11.04
C ILE A 511 20.05 10.64 -12.31
N GLY A 512 19.91 11.51 -13.31
CA GLY A 512 20.51 11.33 -14.64
C GLY A 512 22.04 11.39 -14.64
N ASP A 513 22.64 12.25 -13.81
CA ASP A 513 24.09 12.34 -13.67
C ASP A 513 24.65 11.14 -12.89
N LEU A 514 25.48 10.32 -13.57
CA LEU A 514 26.05 9.10 -13.00
C LEU A 514 27.06 9.37 -11.87
N ASN A 515 27.77 10.50 -11.89
CA ASN A 515 28.73 10.87 -10.86
C ASN A 515 28.01 11.32 -9.60
N GLU A 516 27.04 12.25 -9.71
CA GLU A 516 26.19 12.70 -8.60
C GLU A 516 25.47 11.50 -7.98
N ARG A 517 24.88 10.64 -8.81
CA ARG A 517 24.21 9.42 -8.38
C ARG A 517 25.14 8.46 -7.65
N SER A 518 26.40 8.34 -8.07
CA SER A 518 27.40 7.50 -7.40
C SER A 518 27.75 8.02 -6.01
N LEU A 519 27.92 9.34 -5.87
CA LEU A 519 28.19 10.00 -4.57
C LEU A 519 27.01 9.79 -3.60
N ILE A 520 25.79 9.99 -4.06
CA ILE A 520 24.57 9.79 -3.25
C ILE A 520 24.42 8.33 -2.82
N LYS A 521 24.69 7.37 -3.73
CA LYS A 521 24.70 5.94 -3.39
C LYS A 521 25.73 5.60 -2.31
N LYS A 522 26.93 6.18 -2.37
CA LYS A 522 27.98 5.95 -1.39
C LYS A 522 27.57 6.44 0.01
N ASP A 523 26.95 7.62 0.10
CA ASP A 523 26.47 8.14 1.38
C ASP A 523 25.26 7.33 1.91
N TYR A 524 24.36 6.91 1.03
CA TYR A 524 23.27 5.98 1.36
C TYR A 524 23.79 4.64 1.91
N GLU A 525 24.82 4.07 1.29
CA GLU A 525 25.49 2.85 1.76
C GLU A 525 26.14 3.07 3.13
N SER A 526 26.80 4.22 3.35
CA SER A 526 27.37 4.56 4.66
C SER A 526 26.31 4.66 5.75
N LEU A 527 25.17 5.30 5.48
CA LEU A 527 24.05 5.39 6.42
C LEU A 527 23.44 4.01 6.69
N SER A 528 23.32 3.18 5.65
CA SER A 528 22.82 1.81 5.77
C SER A 528 23.71 0.95 6.67
N GLU A 529 25.04 1.07 6.55
CA GLU A 529 25.97 0.33 7.39
C GLU A 529 25.88 0.74 8.87
N GLU A 530 25.71 2.03 9.17
CA GLU A 530 25.49 2.55 10.52
C GLU A 530 24.21 1.97 11.14
N ILE A 531 23.10 2.03 10.40
CA ILE A 531 21.79 1.53 10.85
C ILE A 531 21.82 0.00 11.02
N LYS A 532 22.49 -0.72 10.12
CA LYS A 532 22.64 -2.18 10.19
C LYS A 532 23.22 -2.63 11.52
N TYR A 533 24.26 -1.95 12.02
CA TYR A 533 24.86 -2.29 13.32
C TYR A 533 23.83 -2.22 14.46
N ASN A 534 23.02 -1.15 14.49
CA ASN A 534 21.97 -1.00 15.49
C ASN A 534 20.90 -2.09 15.38
N LEU A 535 20.48 -2.41 14.15
CA LEU A 535 19.48 -3.44 13.91
C LEU A 535 19.96 -4.85 14.29
N ILE A 536 21.24 -5.17 14.07
CA ILE A 536 21.83 -6.44 14.50
C ILE A 536 21.71 -6.58 16.02
N ARG A 537 22.06 -5.54 16.79
CA ARG A 537 21.93 -5.55 18.26
C ARG A 537 20.50 -5.78 18.72
N VAL A 538 19.52 -5.16 18.04
CA VAL A 538 18.09 -5.38 18.33
C VAL A 538 17.70 -6.83 18.05
N ALA A 539 18.16 -7.40 16.94
CA ALA A 539 17.92 -8.80 16.61
C ALA A 539 18.57 -9.76 17.62
N GLU A 540 19.80 -9.50 18.06
CA GLU A 540 20.48 -10.29 19.10
C GLU A 540 19.68 -10.32 20.41
N GLN A 541 19.16 -9.17 20.84
CA GLN A 541 18.32 -9.08 22.04
C GLN A 541 16.99 -9.81 21.89
N LEU A 542 16.33 -9.68 20.74
CA LEU A 542 15.05 -10.35 20.47
C LEU A 542 15.20 -11.87 20.40
N LEU A 543 16.29 -12.36 19.80
CA LEU A 543 16.43 -13.76 19.39
C LEU A 543 17.26 -14.62 20.33
N ASN A 544 17.84 -14.06 21.39
CA ASN A 544 18.79 -14.74 22.27
C ASN A 544 18.35 -16.16 22.69
N ASP A 545 17.07 -16.33 23.07
CA ASP A 545 16.50 -17.58 23.58
C ASP A 545 15.55 -18.28 22.59
N THR A 546 15.66 -17.94 21.30
CA THR A 546 14.78 -18.48 20.24
C THR A 546 15.46 -19.60 19.46
N SER A 547 14.65 -20.44 18.82
CA SER A 547 15.18 -21.53 17.99
C SER A 547 15.95 -21.04 16.75
N ILE A 548 15.79 -19.75 16.39
CA ILE A 548 16.35 -19.13 15.17
C ILE A 548 17.58 -18.26 15.40
N ASN A 549 18.14 -18.20 16.61
CA ASN A 549 19.33 -17.39 16.94
C ASN A 549 20.55 -17.71 16.05
N TYR A 550 20.66 -18.95 15.58
CA TYR A 550 21.73 -19.38 14.66
C TYR A 550 21.81 -18.55 13.37
N ILE A 551 20.72 -17.89 12.93
CA ILE A 551 20.71 -16.98 11.78
C ILE A 551 21.71 -15.82 11.97
N LEU A 552 21.91 -15.37 13.21
CA LEU A 552 22.86 -14.30 13.54
C LEU A 552 24.30 -14.80 13.63
N GLN A 553 24.49 -16.07 13.99
CA GLN A 553 25.80 -16.65 14.32
C GLN A 553 26.47 -17.30 13.12
N GLU A 554 25.72 -18.06 12.30
CA GLU A 554 26.29 -18.85 11.23
C GLU A 554 26.62 -18.00 9.98
N LYS A 555 27.68 -18.42 9.27
CA LYS A 555 28.18 -17.73 8.08
C LYS A 555 27.25 -17.89 6.87
N ASP A 556 26.62 -19.06 6.75
CA ASP A 556 25.71 -19.40 5.64
C ASP A 556 24.43 -18.52 5.61
N PHE A 557 24.09 -17.89 6.74
CA PHE A 557 22.93 -16.99 6.87
C PHE A 557 23.29 -15.50 6.84
N SER A 558 24.51 -15.15 6.44
CA SER A 558 24.98 -13.76 6.38
C SER A 558 24.11 -12.80 5.55
N LEU A 559 23.34 -13.30 4.58
CA LEU A 559 22.39 -12.49 3.79
C LEU A 559 21.24 -11.91 4.63
N PHE A 560 20.83 -12.58 5.72
CA PHE A 560 19.81 -12.05 6.64
C PHE A 560 20.28 -10.81 7.40
N ARG A 561 21.60 -10.66 7.54
CA ARG A 561 22.22 -9.52 8.22
C ARG A 561 22.46 -8.33 7.29
N GLN A 562 22.16 -8.45 5.98
CA GLN A 562 22.32 -7.36 5.01
C GLN A 562 21.00 -6.64 4.76
N ILE A 563 21.04 -5.31 4.75
CA ILE A 563 19.84 -4.47 4.60
C ILE A 563 19.76 -3.72 3.27
N TRP A 564 20.87 -3.57 2.53
CA TRP A 564 20.88 -2.71 1.34
C TRP A 564 19.96 -3.21 0.21
N GLN A 565 19.72 -4.53 0.10
CA GLN A 565 18.79 -5.05 -0.92
C GLN A 565 17.32 -4.80 -0.57
N ALA A 566 16.99 -4.44 0.68
CA ALA A 566 15.64 -4.06 1.07
C ALA A 566 15.22 -2.71 0.44
N GLY A 567 16.19 -1.89 0.03
CA GLY A 567 15.94 -0.55 -0.52
C GLY A 567 15.60 0.48 0.56
N GLU A 568 15.16 1.66 0.13
CA GLU A 568 14.96 2.84 0.98
C GLU A 568 13.89 2.62 2.07
N GLY A 569 12.86 1.81 1.78
CA GLY A 569 11.75 1.56 2.71
C GLY A 569 12.18 1.03 4.09
N LEU A 570 13.28 0.27 4.19
CA LEU A 570 13.79 -0.19 5.49
C LEU A 570 14.38 0.96 6.31
N LEU A 571 15.10 1.89 5.68
CA LEU A 571 15.67 3.05 6.38
C LEU A 571 14.59 4.03 6.83
N PHE A 572 13.53 4.19 6.04
CA PHE A 572 12.35 4.95 6.45
C PHE A 572 11.59 4.31 7.60
N LEU A 573 11.51 2.97 7.64
CA LEU A 573 10.96 2.27 8.80
C LEU A 573 11.81 2.49 10.06
N TYR A 574 13.13 2.49 9.92
CA TYR A 574 14.03 2.84 11.01
C TYR A 574 13.86 4.30 11.47
N LEU A 575 13.74 5.24 10.53
CA LEU A 575 13.42 6.64 10.83
C LEU A 575 12.12 6.77 11.63
N ALA A 576 11.07 6.07 11.20
CA ALA A 576 9.80 6.07 11.92
C ALA A 576 9.96 5.55 13.36
N ASN A 577 10.78 4.52 13.58
CA ASN A 577 11.08 4.02 14.92
C ASN A 577 11.78 5.06 15.82
N LEU A 578 12.67 5.88 15.26
CA LEU A 578 13.33 6.95 15.99
C LEU A 578 12.37 8.11 16.35
N LYS A 579 11.30 8.30 15.58
CA LYS A 579 10.44 9.49 15.67
C LYS A 579 9.06 9.23 16.29
N ILE A 580 8.62 7.98 16.40
CA ILE A 580 7.34 7.65 17.01
C ILE A 580 7.38 7.75 18.54
N ALA A 581 6.31 8.28 19.13
CA ALA A 581 6.08 8.30 20.56
C ALA A 581 5.85 6.90 21.12
N ASP A 582 6.05 6.75 22.42
CA ASP A 582 5.53 5.58 23.14
C ASP A 582 4.01 5.53 22.98
N ASP A 583 3.45 4.32 22.86
CA ASP A 583 2.05 4.07 22.50
C ASP A 583 1.61 4.59 21.11
N GLY A 584 2.49 5.25 20.36
CA GLY A 584 2.22 5.72 19.00
C GLY A 584 2.12 4.58 17.98
N LYS A 585 1.43 4.83 16.87
CA LYS A 585 1.24 3.85 15.80
C LYS A 585 2.04 4.18 14.56
N ILE A 586 2.58 3.16 13.91
CA ILE A 586 3.15 3.24 12.57
C ILE A 586 2.26 2.46 11.60
N CYS A 587 1.98 3.06 10.44
CA CYS A 587 1.17 2.49 9.37
C CYS A 587 1.94 2.59 8.07
N PHE A 588 2.18 1.47 7.40
CA PHE A 588 3.08 1.43 6.25
C PHE A 588 2.50 0.62 5.10
N VAL A 589 2.71 1.11 3.89
CA VAL A 589 2.67 0.31 2.67
C VAL A 589 4.12 -0.07 2.34
N LEU A 590 4.40 -1.36 2.18
CA LEU A 590 5.74 -1.88 1.87
C LEU A 590 5.68 -2.97 0.79
N PRO A 591 6.79 -3.34 0.12
CA PRO A 591 6.79 -4.46 -0.80
C PRO A 591 6.53 -5.75 -0.02
N ARG A 592 5.85 -6.75 -0.62
CA ARG A 592 5.56 -8.05 0.01
C ARG A 592 6.81 -8.83 0.46
N SER A 593 7.99 -8.43 0.00
CA SER A 593 9.26 -8.89 0.55
C SER A 593 9.51 -8.48 2.00
N PHE A 594 8.79 -7.51 2.56
CA PHE A 594 8.85 -7.18 3.98
C PHE A 594 8.51 -8.39 4.85
N ILE A 595 7.50 -9.17 4.47
CA ILE A 595 7.08 -10.35 5.24
C ILE A 595 7.87 -11.63 4.91
N SER A 596 8.57 -11.70 3.78
CA SER A 596 9.18 -12.95 3.28
C SER A 596 10.67 -12.86 2.87
N GLY A 597 11.15 -11.66 2.61
CA GLY A 597 12.48 -11.41 2.06
C GLY A 597 13.56 -11.45 3.15
N VAL A 598 14.71 -12.01 2.78
CA VAL A 598 15.86 -12.21 3.68
C VAL A 598 16.46 -10.87 4.14
N SER A 599 16.54 -9.87 3.26
CA SER A 599 17.08 -8.55 3.58
C SER A 599 16.17 -7.69 4.46
N TRP A 600 14.94 -8.15 4.71
CA TRP A 600 13.98 -7.49 5.60
C TRP A 600 13.94 -8.12 7.00
N PHE A 601 14.75 -9.14 7.27
CA PHE A 601 14.79 -9.82 8.57
C PHE A 601 15.10 -8.87 9.72
N LEU A 602 16.14 -8.05 9.59
CA LEU A 602 16.49 -7.07 10.62
C LEU A 602 15.38 -6.01 10.85
N ALA A 603 14.59 -5.68 9.82
CA ALA A 603 13.42 -4.84 9.98
C ALA A 603 12.28 -5.56 10.73
N ARG A 604 12.02 -6.84 10.44
CA ARG A 604 11.07 -7.65 11.19
C ARG A 604 11.48 -7.78 12.66
N SER A 605 12.77 -7.97 12.94
CA SER A 605 13.31 -7.99 14.30
C SER A 605 13.11 -6.66 15.02
N LEU A 606 13.34 -5.52 14.35
CA LEU A 606 13.07 -4.19 14.92
C LEU A 606 11.61 -4.06 15.38
N ILE A 607 10.67 -4.43 14.50
CA ILE A 607 9.24 -4.29 14.78
C ILE A 607 8.81 -5.25 15.90
N LEU A 608 9.26 -6.50 15.87
CA LEU A 608 8.99 -7.46 16.97
C LEU A 608 9.70 -7.13 18.27
N HIS A 609 10.67 -6.23 18.30
CA HIS A 609 11.30 -5.83 19.54
C HIS A 609 10.53 -4.68 20.21
N TYR A 610 10.13 -3.66 19.43
CA TYR A 610 9.56 -2.43 19.99
C TYR A 610 8.03 -2.29 19.83
N TYR A 611 7.38 -3.15 19.05
CA TYR A 611 5.98 -2.95 18.66
C TYR A 611 5.12 -4.20 18.87
N HIS A 612 3.84 -3.98 19.12
CA HIS A 612 2.78 -4.94 18.84
C HIS A 612 2.27 -4.72 17.42
N ILE A 613 2.31 -5.75 16.57
CA ILE A 613 1.78 -5.71 15.21
C ILE A 613 0.29 -6.06 15.29
N GLU A 614 -0.59 -5.10 15.04
CA GLU A 614 -2.03 -5.31 15.11
C GLU A 614 -2.55 -6.01 13.85
N TYR A 615 -2.05 -5.58 12.68
CA TYR A 615 -2.51 -6.05 11.38
C TYR A 615 -1.37 -6.17 10.36
N ILE A 616 -1.43 -7.23 9.55
CA ILE A 616 -0.69 -7.37 8.29
C ILE A 616 -1.71 -7.66 7.19
N ILE A 617 -1.74 -6.85 6.13
CA ILE A 617 -2.71 -6.97 5.03
C ILE A 617 -1.98 -7.32 3.73
N VAL A 618 -2.45 -8.36 3.03
CA VAL A 618 -1.96 -8.79 1.71
C VAL A 618 -3.12 -8.98 0.73
N SER A 619 -2.86 -8.78 -0.57
CA SER A 619 -3.84 -9.00 -1.62
C SER A 619 -3.63 -10.34 -2.34
N TYR A 620 -4.74 -11.02 -2.58
CA TYR A 620 -4.93 -12.17 -3.44
C TYR A 620 -5.95 -11.87 -4.55
N ASP A 621 -6.25 -10.60 -4.79
CA ASP A 621 -6.99 -10.18 -5.96
C ASP A 621 -6.08 -10.34 -7.19
N SER A 622 -6.36 -11.31 -8.05
CA SER A 622 -5.49 -11.70 -9.16
C SER A 622 -5.22 -10.56 -10.15
N ASN A 623 -6.11 -9.58 -10.23
CA ASN A 623 -5.95 -8.39 -11.06
C ASN A 623 -5.18 -7.27 -10.34
N GLU A 624 -5.12 -7.28 -9.01
CA GLU A 624 -4.57 -6.18 -8.19
C GLU A 624 -3.84 -6.68 -6.92
N TYR A 625 -2.66 -7.26 -7.09
CA TYR A 625 -1.81 -7.74 -5.99
C TYR A 625 -1.01 -6.63 -5.25
N ASN A 626 -1.20 -5.36 -5.62
CA ASN A 626 -0.52 -4.20 -5.05
C ASN A 626 -1.51 -3.26 -4.34
N PHE A 627 -1.01 -2.33 -3.54
CA PHE A 627 -1.80 -1.28 -2.89
C PHE A 627 -1.50 0.12 -3.45
N SER A 628 -0.59 0.20 -4.42
CA SER A 628 -0.12 1.43 -5.04
C SER A 628 -0.44 1.46 -6.55
N GLU A 629 -0.97 2.58 -7.02
CA GLU A 629 -1.30 2.83 -8.42
C GLU A 629 -0.10 2.56 -9.34
N SER A 630 -0.38 1.92 -10.48
CA SER A 630 0.63 1.59 -11.51
C SER A 630 1.81 0.73 -11.02
N SER A 631 1.73 0.16 -9.81
CA SER A 631 2.72 -0.82 -9.32
C SER A 631 2.47 -2.18 -9.94
N VAL A 632 3.53 -2.81 -10.43
CA VAL A 632 3.50 -4.20 -10.87
C VAL A 632 4.04 -5.15 -9.79
N PHE A 633 4.52 -4.61 -8.66
CA PHE A 633 5.11 -5.41 -7.59
C PHE A 633 4.06 -5.77 -6.54
N ALA A 634 4.16 -6.98 -5.99
CA ALA A 634 3.34 -7.36 -4.84
C ALA A 634 3.71 -6.53 -3.60
N GLU A 635 2.70 -6.03 -2.89
CA GLU A 635 2.83 -5.15 -1.70
C GLU A 635 2.09 -5.76 -0.49
N CYS A 636 2.41 -5.25 0.69
CA CYS A 636 1.68 -5.51 1.93
C CYS A 636 1.50 -4.20 2.70
N MET A 637 0.42 -4.10 3.46
CA MET A 637 0.25 -3.03 4.43
C MET A 637 0.40 -3.59 5.84
N PHE A 638 0.89 -2.80 6.80
CA PHE A 638 0.88 -3.21 8.20
C PHE A 638 0.64 -2.04 9.15
N ILE A 639 0.12 -2.38 10.33
CA ILE A 639 -0.17 -1.47 11.43
C ILE A 639 0.53 -2.02 12.66
N ALA A 640 1.35 -1.20 13.32
CA ALA A 640 2.04 -1.60 14.53
C ALA A 640 2.02 -0.47 15.57
N LYS A 641 1.74 -0.81 16.82
CA LYS A 641 1.73 0.10 17.97
C LYS A 641 3.00 -0.07 18.79
N LYS A 642 3.74 1.01 19.05
CA LYS A 642 4.94 0.96 19.89
C LYS A 642 4.55 0.67 21.34
N GLN A 643 5.23 -0.26 21.98
CA GLN A 643 4.92 -0.68 23.35
C GLN A 643 6.21 -0.95 24.12
N ASN A 644 6.24 -0.49 25.38
CA ASN A 644 7.39 -0.69 26.27
C ASN A 644 7.40 -2.09 26.91
N ASN A 645 6.23 -2.72 27.04
CA ASN A 645 6.07 -4.08 27.55
C ASN A 645 5.33 -4.91 26.51
N THR A 646 5.96 -5.98 26.04
CA THR A 646 5.41 -6.86 25.01
C THR A 646 4.91 -8.17 25.63
N ASN A 647 3.71 -8.62 25.28
CA ASN A 647 3.20 -9.93 25.68
C ASN A 647 3.34 -10.96 24.53
N LEU A 648 3.86 -12.16 24.84
CA LEU A 648 4.04 -13.24 23.86
C LEU A 648 2.71 -13.81 23.31
N ASP A 649 1.61 -13.65 24.04
CA ASP A 649 0.28 -14.13 23.68
C ASP A 649 -0.55 -13.10 22.88
N GLU A 650 0.00 -11.90 22.66
CA GLU A 650 -0.59 -10.93 21.74
C GLU A 650 -0.76 -11.51 20.35
N ASN A 651 -1.91 -11.27 19.73
CA ASN A 651 -2.21 -11.77 18.39
C ASN A 651 -2.12 -10.66 17.34
N THR A 652 -1.49 -10.98 16.22
CA THR A 652 -1.51 -10.19 14.99
C THR A 652 -2.54 -10.76 14.03
N ASN A 653 -3.38 -9.90 13.44
CA ASN A 653 -4.35 -10.30 12.43
C ASN A 653 -3.74 -10.21 11.03
N PHE A 654 -3.57 -11.35 10.36
CA PHE A 654 -3.21 -11.40 8.95
C PHE A 654 -4.49 -11.38 8.11
N ILE A 655 -4.67 -10.30 7.34
CA ILE A 655 -5.82 -10.10 6.45
C ILE A 655 -5.40 -10.45 5.02
N MET A 656 -6.06 -11.43 4.43
CA MET A 656 -5.89 -11.89 3.05
C MET A 656 -7.09 -11.41 2.23
N LEU A 657 -6.93 -10.34 1.45
CA LEU A 657 -7.99 -9.81 0.60
C LEU A 657 -8.16 -10.71 -0.62
N LEU A 658 -9.27 -11.45 -0.70
CA LEU A 658 -9.66 -12.23 -1.88
C LEU A 658 -10.14 -11.32 -3.01
N LYS A 659 -10.80 -10.22 -2.61
CA LYS A 659 -11.20 -9.14 -3.51
C LYS A 659 -11.03 -7.83 -2.76
N LYS A 660 -10.26 -6.91 -3.36
CA LYS A 660 -9.95 -5.64 -2.72
C LYS A 660 -11.17 -4.69 -2.71
N PRO A 661 -11.20 -3.75 -1.76
CA PRO A 661 -12.09 -2.60 -1.84
C PRO A 661 -11.88 -1.82 -3.13
N SER A 662 -12.97 -1.67 -3.89
CA SER A 662 -12.98 -0.86 -5.12
C SER A 662 -13.15 0.63 -4.83
N THR A 663 -13.67 0.96 -3.65
CA THR A 663 -13.97 2.33 -3.21
C THR A 663 -13.53 2.54 -1.76
N SER A 664 -13.34 3.80 -1.35
CA SER A 664 -13.06 4.14 0.06
C SER A 664 -14.19 3.70 1.01
N ILE A 665 -15.41 3.60 0.49
CA ILE A 665 -16.62 3.09 1.14
C ILE A 665 -16.44 1.64 1.57
N ASP A 666 -16.19 0.79 0.57
CA ASP A 666 -15.96 -0.64 0.77
C ASP A 666 -14.81 -0.86 1.76
N ALA A 667 -13.78 0.00 1.71
CA ALA A 667 -12.63 -0.05 2.59
C ALA A 667 -12.96 0.28 4.05
N ILE A 668 -13.73 1.35 4.30
CA ILE A 668 -14.18 1.73 5.64
C ILE A 668 -15.09 0.64 6.21
N ALA A 669 -16.08 0.20 5.43
CA ALA A 669 -17.02 -0.84 5.85
C ALA A 669 -16.29 -2.14 6.20
N LEU A 670 -15.30 -2.53 5.38
CA LEU A 670 -14.49 -3.73 5.65
C LEU A 670 -13.68 -3.57 6.95
N ALA A 671 -13.03 -2.43 7.15
CA ALA A 671 -12.29 -2.15 8.37
C ALA A 671 -13.17 -2.21 9.64
N ASP A 672 -14.38 -1.65 9.56
CA ASP A 672 -15.33 -1.62 10.67
C ASP A 672 -15.83 -3.04 11.02
N VAL A 673 -16.22 -3.85 10.03
CA VAL A 673 -16.68 -5.23 10.28
C VAL A 673 -15.56 -6.11 10.81
N ILE A 674 -14.34 -6.02 10.24
CA ILE A 674 -13.16 -6.74 10.73
C ILE A 674 -12.86 -6.38 12.19
N SER A 675 -13.02 -5.11 12.55
CA SER A 675 -12.75 -4.66 13.91
C SER A 675 -13.86 -4.99 14.91
N ALA A 676 -15.10 -5.19 14.45
CA ALA A 676 -16.27 -5.37 15.31
C ALA A 676 -16.60 -6.84 15.59
N LYS A 677 -16.24 -7.75 14.70
CA LYS A 677 -16.59 -9.17 14.79
C LYS A 677 -15.34 -10.03 14.81
N GLU A 678 -15.38 -11.12 15.57
CA GLU A 678 -14.36 -12.16 15.53
C GLU A 678 -14.80 -13.29 14.58
N GLU A 679 -14.52 -13.12 13.30
CA GLU A 679 -14.84 -14.09 12.25
C GLU A 679 -13.57 -14.39 11.43
N THR A 680 -13.59 -15.48 10.66
CA THR A 680 -12.45 -15.84 9.78
C THR A 680 -12.65 -15.36 8.35
N TYR A 681 -13.90 -15.05 7.95
CA TYR A 681 -14.27 -14.58 6.61
C TYR A 681 -15.17 -13.37 6.74
N TYR A 682 -14.92 -12.37 5.89
CA TYR A 682 -15.65 -11.11 5.87
C TYR A 682 -16.02 -10.75 4.44
N GLU A 683 -17.27 -10.31 4.25
CA GLU A 683 -17.79 -9.84 2.96
C GLU A 683 -18.60 -8.57 3.18
N THR A 684 -18.27 -7.52 2.44
CA THR A 684 -18.99 -6.24 2.46
C THR A 684 -18.87 -5.56 1.11
N GLY A 685 -20.00 -5.09 0.57
CA GLY A 685 -20.06 -4.54 -0.78
C GLY A 685 -19.45 -5.51 -1.79
N SER A 686 -18.41 -5.06 -2.49
CA SER A 686 -17.66 -5.90 -3.44
C SER A 686 -16.44 -6.61 -2.83
N SER A 687 -16.09 -6.31 -1.58
CA SER A 687 -14.85 -6.75 -0.92
C SER A 687 -15.01 -8.08 -0.19
N LYS A 688 -13.94 -8.90 -0.23
CA LYS A 688 -13.89 -10.19 0.44
C LYS A 688 -12.53 -10.39 1.11
N ALA A 689 -12.52 -10.81 2.37
CA ALA A 689 -11.29 -11.01 3.13
C ALA A 689 -11.35 -12.26 4.02
N LEU A 690 -10.21 -12.94 4.13
CA LEU A 690 -9.96 -13.96 5.15
C LEU A 690 -9.02 -13.40 6.22
N VAL A 691 -9.23 -13.77 7.49
CA VAL A 691 -8.39 -13.33 8.60
C VAL A 691 -7.85 -14.52 9.37
N LYS A 692 -6.53 -14.56 9.58
CA LYS A 692 -5.84 -15.51 10.45
C LYS A 692 -5.12 -14.78 11.59
N LYS A 693 -5.35 -15.22 12.83
CA LYS A 693 -4.67 -14.70 14.03
C LYS A 693 -3.39 -15.48 14.28
N ILE A 694 -2.28 -14.79 14.48
CA ILE A 694 -0.96 -15.38 14.77
C ILE A 694 -0.40 -14.74 16.04
N SER A 695 0.00 -15.56 17.01
CA SER A 695 0.60 -15.06 18.25
C SER A 695 1.98 -14.47 18.03
N ARG A 696 2.37 -13.51 18.88
CA ARG A 696 3.69 -12.89 18.87
C ARG A 696 4.81 -13.94 19.01
N LYS A 697 4.63 -14.95 19.86
CA LYS A 697 5.57 -16.08 19.96
C LYS A 697 5.82 -16.74 18.61
N ASN A 698 4.75 -17.04 17.85
CA ASN A 698 4.89 -17.64 16.52
C ASN A 698 5.55 -16.68 15.52
N LEU A 699 5.31 -15.38 15.62
CA LEU A 699 6.00 -14.40 14.78
C LEU A 699 7.50 -14.32 15.08
N ILE A 700 7.91 -14.45 16.34
CA ILE A 700 9.32 -14.47 16.76
C ILE A 700 10.01 -15.73 16.24
N GLU A 701 9.43 -16.91 16.46
CA GLU A 701 9.99 -18.19 16.00
C GLU A 701 10.06 -18.31 14.47
N ASN A 702 9.29 -17.49 13.75
CA ASN A 702 9.26 -17.45 12.29
C ASN A 702 9.67 -16.07 11.75
N CYS A 703 10.50 -15.32 12.50
CA CYS A 703 10.97 -13.99 12.11
C CYS A 703 11.79 -14.01 10.79
N ASP A 704 12.30 -15.17 10.40
CA ASP A 704 12.94 -15.39 9.11
C ASP A 704 11.97 -15.21 7.92
N ASN A 705 10.69 -15.58 8.06
CA ASN A 705 9.68 -15.51 7.01
C ASN A 705 8.24 -15.64 7.54
N TRP A 706 7.54 -14.51 7.68
CA TRP A 706 6.10 -14.47 7.99
C TRP A 706 5.20 -14.76 6.78
N GLY A 707 5.75 -14.77 5.56
CA GLY A 707 5.01 -15.14 4.35
C GLY A 707 4.36 -16.52 4.43
N ARG A 708 4.90 -17.41 5.26
CA ARG A 708 4.31 -18.74 5.55
C ARG A 708 2.91 -18.67 6.16
N PHE A 709 2.55 -17.60 6.86
CA PHE A 709 1.21 -17.46 7.46
C PHE A 709 0.15 -16.98 6.47
N VAL A 710 0.59 -16.56 5.29
CA VAL A 710 -0.25 -16.04 4.20
C VAL A 710 0.29 -16.54 2.87
N TYR A 711 0.66 -17.82 2.77
CA TYR A 711 1.19 -18.38 1.53
C TYR A 711 0.09 -18.81 0.56
N LEU A 712 -1.11 -19.10 1.03
CA LEU A 712 -2.29 -19.29 0.19
C LEU A 712 -3.52 -18.82 0.97
N PRO A 713 -4.55 -18.28 0.30
CA PRO A 713 -5.73 -17.75 0.95
C PRO A 713 -6.72 -18.86 1.36
N GLU A 714 -6.25 -19.83 2.14
CA GLU A 714 -7.08 -20.96 2.61
C GLU A 714 -6.54 -21.48 3.96
N ASN A 715 -7.41 -21.52 4.97
CA ASN A 715 -6.99 -21.78 6.35
C ASN A 715 -6.57 -23.23 6.59
N THR A 716 -7.24 -24.21 5.97
CA THR A 716 -6.90 -25.63 6.15
C THR A 716 -5.51 -25.95 5.59
N LEU A 717 -5.11 -25.30 4.49
CA LEU A 717 -3.77 -25.43 3.91
C LEU A 717 -2.69 -24.87 4.85
N LEU A 718 -2.98 -23.76 5.54
CA LEU A 718 -2.06 -23.19 6.53
C LEU A 718 -1.84 -24.17 7.70
N ASP A 719 -2.89 -24.84 8.16
CA ASP A 719 -2.79 -25.83 9.24
C ASP A 719 -2.05 -27.10 8.76
N GLN A 720 -2.20 -27.48 7.49
CA GLN A 720 -1.41 -28.56 6.89
C GLN A 720 0.09 -28.24 6.85
N LEU A 721 0.45 -26.98 6.58
CA LEU A 721 1.86 -26.54 6.62
C LEU A 721 2.44 -26.64 8.04
N ASP A 722 1.69 -26.26 9.06
CA ASP A 722 2.11 -26.36 10.46
C ASP A 722 2.36 -27.83 10.84
N ASN A 723 1.44 -28.74 10.48
CA ASN A 723 1.64 -30.18 10.67
C ASN A 723 2.89 -30.69 9.92
N LEU A 724 3.08 -30.27 8.68
CA LEU A 724 4.21 -30.67 7.86
C LEU A 724 5.55 -30.22 8.49
N SER A 725 5.59 -29.02 9.08
CA SER A 725 6.77 -28.52 9.79
C SER A 725 7.14 -29.39 11.00
N ALA A 726 6.15 -30.04 11.63
CA ALA A 726 6.31 -31.00 12.71
C ALA A 726 6.59 -32.45 12.22
N GLY A 727 6.74 -32.65 10.90
CA GLY A 727 6.94 -33.98 10.31
C GLY A 727 5.66 -34.82 10.25
N ILE A 728 4.51 -34.17 10.19
CA ILE A 728 3.19 -34.81 10.18
C ILE A 728 2.47 -34.49 8.88
N ILE A 729 2.09 -35.52 8.13
CA ILE A 729 1.20 -35.41 6.98
C ILE A 729 -0.18 -35.91 7.39
N ARG A 730 -1.22 -35.07 7.23
CA ARG A 730 -2.61 -35.44 7.55
C ARG A 730 -3.44 -35.57 6.30
N ILE A 731 -4.04 -36.74 6.13
CA ILE A 731 -4.97 -37.04 5.04
C ILE A 731 -6.24 -37.59 5.67
N LYS A 732 -7.30 -36.78 5.70
CA LYS A 732 -8.56 -37.11 6.37
C LYS A 732 -8.32 -37.52 7.83
N ASN A 733 -8.53 -38.79 8.18
CA ASN A 733 -8.35 -39.34 9.53
C ASN A 733 -7.01 -40.07 9.70
N LYS A 734 -6.15 -40.08 8.67
CA LYS A 734 -4.85 -40.75 8.68
C LYS A 734 -3.76 -39.72 8.99
N GLU A 735 -2.90 -40.05 9.94
CA GLU A 735 -1.73 -39.26 10.31
C GLU A 735 -0.46 -40.06 9.98
N ILE A 736 0.45 -39.45 9.23
CA ILE A 736 1.67 -40.08 8.74
C ILE A 736 2.85 -39.29 9.29
N LYS A 737 3.74 -39.99 10.00
CA LYS A 737 4.98 -39.41 10.50
C LYS A 737 6.07 -39.56 9.45
N VAL A 738 6.54 -38.44 8.94
CA VAL A 738 7.63 -38.35 7.99
C VAL A 738 8.77 -37.58 8.66
N PRO A 739 9.98 -38.13 8.76
CA PRO A 739 11.08 -37.42 9.41
C PRO A 739 11.43 -36.20 8.56
N THR A 740 11.39 -35.01 9.15
CA THR A 740 11.75 -33.76 8.50
C THR A 740 12.96 -33.11 9.19
N VAL A 741 13.71 -32.34 8.41
CA VAL A 741 14.88 -31.59 8.88
C VAL A 741 15.05 -30.32 8.03
N ARG A 742 15.71 -29.29 8.56
CA ARG A 742 16.11 -28.13 7.76
C ARG A 742 17.02 -28.60 6.63
N PHE A 743 16.79 -28.12 5.41
CA PHE A 743 17.62 -28.51 4.27
C PHE A 743 19.10 -28.19 4.49
N ASN A 744 19.42 -27.15 5.27
CA ASN A 744 20.79 -26.81 5.67
C ASN A 744 21.57 -28.00 6.24
N GLU A 745 20.94 -28.87 7.02
CA GLU A 745 21.59 -30.04 7.65
C GLU A 745 21.96 -31.12 6.63
N ILE A 746 21.26 -31.15 5.48
CA ILE A 746 21.51 -32.09 4.39
C ILE A 746 22.50 -31.51 3.38
N ILE A 747 22.51 -30.20 3.18
CA ILE A 747 23.35 -29.52 2.18
C ILE A 747 24.82 -29.55 2.60
N ALA A 748 25.67 -30.23 1.82
CA ALA A 748 27.11 -30.08 1.88
C ALA A 748 27.54 -28.77 1.19
N THR A 749 27.03 -28.54 -0.02
CA THR A 749 27.24 -27.29 -0.75
C THR A 749 26.02 -26.96 -1.60
N ILE A 750 25.74 -25.67 -1.76
CA ILE A 750 24.72 -25.15 -2.69
C ILE A 750 25.39 -24.16 -3.63
N GLY A 751 24.86 -24.12 -4.86
CA GLY A 751 25.43 -23.53 -6.08
C GLY A 751 25.83 -22.05 -6.02
N VAL A 752 25.81 -21.40 -7.19
CA VAL A 752 26.33 -20.04 -7.37
C VAL A 752 25.15 -19.13 -7.67
N ASP A 753 25.01 -18.02 -6.93
CA ASP A 753 24.00 -17.01 -7.25
C ASP A 753 24.20 -16.47 -8.67
N ARG A 754 23.10 -16.18 -9.38
CA ARG A 754 23.09 -15.67 -10.75
C ARG A 754 24.07 -14.52 -10.99
N LYS A 755 24.18 -13.56 -10.06
CA LYS A 755 25.10 -12.43 -10.23
C LYS A 755 26.55 -12.91 -10.32
N ARG A 756 26.91 -13.80 -9.39
CA ARG A 756 28.24 -14.42 -9.36
C ARG A 756 28.44 -15.40 -10.51
N PHE A 757 27.38 -16.00 -11.04
CA PHE A 757 27.47 -16.86 -12.23
C PHE A 757 28.04 -16.09 -13.43
N SER A 758 27.50 -14.91 -13.74
CA SER A 758 27.99 -14.09 -14.87
C SER A 758 29.45 -13.66 -14.73
N ASP A 759 29.91 -13.47 -13.48
CA ASP A 759 31.31 -13.12 -13.18
C ASP A 759 32.26 -14.33 -13.20
N THR A 760 31.71 -15.55 -13.22
CA THR A 760 32.48 -16.81 -13.05
C THR A 760 32.47 -17.68 -14.30
N PHE A 761 31.36 -17.68 -15.05
CA PHE A 761 31.11 -18.58 -16.16
C PHE A 761 30.55 -17.84 -17.37
N ARG A 762 31.06 -18.16 -18.56
CA ARG A 762 30.51 -17.70 -19.85
C ARG A 762 29.73 -18.84 -20.51
N PRO A 763 28.40 -18.70 -20.73
CA PRO A 763 27.61 -19.70 -21.44
C PRO A 763 28.07 -19.91 -22.89
N LEU A 764 27.91 -21.15 -23.37
CA LEU A 764 28.16 -21.61 -24.74
C LEU A 764 27.04 -22.55 -25.19
N HIS A 765 26.76 -22.57 -26.49
CA HIS A 765 25.82 -23.52 -27.10
C HIS A 765 26.50 -24.82 -27.53
N GLU A 766 27.82 -24.83 -27.71
CA GLU A 766 28.60 -26.00 -28.14
C GLU A 766 29.69 -26.37 -27.12
N SER A 767 30.05 -27.64 -27.09
CA SER A 767 31.12 -28.16 -26.23
C SER A 767 32.48 -27.84 -26.83
N ILE A 768 33.37 -27.23 -26.04
CA ILE A 768 34.77 -27.00 -26.40
C ILE A 768 35.68 -27.53 -25.28
N PRO A 769 36.98 -27.78 -25.54
CA PRO A 769 37.93 -28.18 -24.50
C PRO A 769 37.92 -27.23 -23.29
N GLY A 770 37.75 -27.79 -22.09
CA GLY A 770 37.69 -27.04 -20.84
C GLY A 770 36.32 -26.48 -20.45
N ALA A 771 35.31 -26.59 -21.33
CA ALA A 771 33.94 -26.24 -20.97
C ALA A 771 33.28 -27.30 -20.07
N VAL A 772 32.38 -26.87 -19.19
CA VAL A 772 31.64 -27.73 -18.27
C VAL A 772 30.15 -27.79 -18.64
N PRO A 773 29.44 -28.90 -18.37
CA PRO A 773 28.02 -29.01 -18.69
C PRO A 773 27.16 -28.00 -17.91
N MET A 774 26.20 -27.40 -18.61
CA MET A 774 25.33 -26.35 -18.07
C MET A 774 23.85 -26.58 -18.41
N LEU A 775 22.97 -26.24 -17.47
CA LEU A 775 21.57 -25.96 -17.75
C LEU A 775 21.37 -24.45 -17.87
N LEU A 776 21.16 -23.98 -19.10
CA LEU A 776 20.94 -22.59 -19.43
C LEU A 776 19.44 -22.31 -19.56
N GLY A 777 18.95 -21.37 -18.75
CA GLY A 777 17.54 -20.97 -18.73
C GLY A 777 16.67 -21.92 -17.89
N GLY A 778 15.38 -21.61 -17.84
CA GLY A 778 14.36 -22.44 -17.18
C GLY A 778 12.98 -22.15 -17.70
N ASP A 779 12.94 -22.00 -19.02
CA ASP A 779 11.71 -21.95 -19.79
C ASP A 779 10.91 -23.23 -19.55
N GLU A 780 9.63 -23.18 -19.90
CA GLU A 780 8.69 -24.29 -19.71
C GLU A 780 9.25 -25.62 -20.24
N SER A 781 9.95 -25.59 -21.38
CA SER A 781 10.58 -26.77 -21.99
C SER A 781 11.61 -27.48 -21.10
N GLN A 782 12.28 -26.76 -20.20
CA GLN A 782 13.27 -27.32 -19.28
C GLN A 782 12.63 -27.85 -17.98
N ARG A 783 11.33 -27.62 -17.77
CA ARG A 783 10.60 -27.95 -16.53
C ARG A 783 9.42 -28.89 -16.78
N ILE A 784 9.43 -29.64 -17.89
CA ILE A 784 8.37 -30.59 -18.25
C ILE A 784 8.42 -31.85 -17.38
N ALA A 785 9.62 -32.32 -17.03
CA ALA A 785 9.85 -33.57 -16.31
C ALA A 785 10.98 -33.45 -15.27
N MET A 786 11.00 -34.34 -14.27
CA MET A 786 12.00 -34.27 -13.18
C MET A 786 13.42 -34.59 -13.66
N ALA A 787 13.59 -35.50 -14.63
CA ALA A 787 14.88 -35.76 -15.25
C ALA A 787 15.20 -34.74 -16.34
N VAL A 788 16.41 -34.20 -16.31
CA VAL A 788 16.88 -33.21 -17.29
C VAL A 788 18.27 -33.58 -17.82
N ALA A 789 18.60 -33.10 -19.02
CA ALA A 789 19.96 -33.13 -19.55
C ALA A 789 20.48 -31.69 -19.68
N PRO A 790 21.79 -31.45 -19.49
CA PRO A 790 22.40 -30.16 -19.82
C PRO A 790 22.08 -29.80 -21.28
N ASN A 791 21.58 -28.58 -21.49
CA ASN A 791 21.23 -28.04 -22.81
C ASN A 791 22.30 -27.08 -23.36
N ALA A 792 23.35 -26.81 -22.58
CA ALA A 792 24.41 -25.88 -22.89
C ALA A 792 25.73 -26.28 -22.21
N TYR A 793 26.76 -25.49 -22.45
CA TYR A 793 28.05 -25.58 -21.78
C TYR A 793 28.44 -24.22 -21.19
N ALA A 794 29.43 -24.20 -20.31
CA ALA A 794 29.97 -22.98 -19.75
C ALA A 794 31.50 -23.03 -19.70
N ILE A 795 32.16 -21.95 -20.11
CA ILE A 795 33.61 -21.77 -19.92
C ILE A 795 33.84 -21.15 -18.54
N PRO A 796 34.64 -21.78 -17.66
CA PRO A 796 35.15 -21.12 -16.46
C PRO A 796 36.09 -19.96 -16.82
N LEU A 797 35.85 -18.77 -16.29
CA LEU A 797 36.63 -17.56 -16.65
C LEU A 797 38.03 -17.50 -16.00
N ASN A 798 38.27 -18.30 -14.96
CA ASN A 798 39.54 -18.41 -14.23
C ASN A 798 39.63 -19.73 -13.45
N ASP A 799 40.78 -20.04 -12.84
CA ASP A 799 40.96 -21.29 -12.09
C ASP A 799 40.00 -21.43 -10.90
N ASN A 800 39.68 -20.32 -10.23
CA ASN A 800 38.68 -20.29 -9.16
C ASN A 800 37.28 -20.71 -9.66
N ALA A 801 36.92 -20.34 -10.90
CA ALA A 801 35.66 -20.75 -11.53
C ALA A 801 35.63 -22.26 -11.79
N ARG A 802 36.75 -22.84 -12.20
CA ARG A 802 36.87 -24.28 -12.42
C ARG A 802 36.75 -25.04 -11.10
N GLU A 803 37.47 -24.60 -10.07
CA GLU A 803 37.36 -25.15 -8.72
C GLU A 803 35.93 -25.01 -8.17
N MET A 804 35.23 -23.92 -8.51
CA MET A 804 33.84 -23.72 -8.13
C MET A 804 32.90 -24.74 -8.78
N PHE A 805 33.09 -25.08 -10.06
CA PHE A 805 32.35 -26.16 -10.70
C PHE A 805 32.65 -27.51 -10.01
N ASP A 806 33.91 -27.77 -9.69
CA ASP A 806 34.31 -29.02 -9.05
C ASP A 806 33.70 -29.18 -7.65
N LYS A 807 33.70 -28.09 -6.88
CA LYS A 807 33.14 -28.08 -5.52
C LYS A 807 31.62 -28.06 -5.50
N LYS A 808 30.97 -27.28 -6.37
CA LYS A 808 29.53 -26.97 -6.28
C LYS A 808 28.65 -27.59 -7.36
N GLY A 809 29.20 -27.99 -8.50
CA GLY A 809 28.43 -28.66 -9.55
C GLY A 809 27.79 -29.94 -9.02
N SER A 810 26.54 -30.20 -9.41
CA SER A 810 25.77 -31.35 -8.93
C SER A 810 24.79 -31.83 -9.99
N ILE A 811 24.26 -33.03 -9.79
CA ILE A 811 23.12 -33.54 -10.56
C ILE A 811 21.78 -33.01 -10.03
N PHE A 812 21.69 -32.64 -8.75
CA PHE A 812 20.44 -32.18 -8.15
C PHE A 812 20.32 -30.66 -8.22
N LEU A 813 19.24 -30.17 -8.82
CA LEU A 813 19.01 -28.76 -9.13
C LEU A 813 17.71 -28.27 -8.48
N VAL A 814 17.80 -27.17 -7.73
CA VAL A 814 16.64 -26.46 -7.16
C VAL A 814 16.56 -25.03 -7.69
N PRO A 815 15.38 -24.48 -7.97
CA PRO A 815 15.26 -23.22 -8.72
C PRO A 815 15.54 -21.96 -7.87
N ASP A 816 16.14 -20.92 -8.48
CA ASP A 816 16.15 -19.56 -7.90
C ASP A 816 14.81 -18.83 -8.16
N ARG A 817 14.16 -19.14 -9.29
CA ARG A 817 12.88 -18.53 -9.68
C ARG A 817 11.95 -19.56 -10.28
N ILE A 818 10.66 -19.40 -9.99
CA ILE A 818 9.59 -20.25 -10.50
C ILE A 818 8.47 -19.33 -10.98
N ARG A 819 7.99 -19.53 -12.20
CA ARG A 819 6.71 -19.00 -12.65
C ARG A 819 5.68 -20.13 -12.49
N ILE A 820 4.82 -20.01 -11.49
CA ILE A 820 3.89 -21.10 -11.11
C ILE A 820 3.00 -21.50 -12.28
N THR A 821 2.59 -20.54 -13.10
CA THR A 821 1.71 -20.78 -14.26
C THR A 821 2.38 -21.47 -15.45
N THR A 822 3.70 -21.68 -15.44
CA THR A 822 4.42 -22.36 -16.56
C THR A 822 5.36 -23.47 -16.08
N ALA A 823 5.50 -23.69 -14.78
CA ALA A 823 6.32 -24.79 -14.26
C ALA A 823 5.47 -26.05 -14.16
N HIS A 824 5.99 -27.20 -14.58
CA HIS A 824 5.35 -28.51 -14.39
C HIS A 824 6.01 -29.26 -13.22
N VAL A 825 7.33 -29.16 -13.11
CA VAL A 825 8.10 -29.62 -11.95
C VAL A 825 8.91 -28.49 -11.31
N THR A 826 9.22 -28.62 -10.03
CA THR A 826 9.96 -27.63 -9.24
C THR A 826 11.47 -27.94 -9.25
N ALA A 827 11.84 -29.13 -8.80
CA ALA A 827 13.21 -29.61 -8.69
C ALA A 827 13.55 -30.59 -9.81
N LEU A 828 14.82 -30.61 -10.22
CA LEU A 828 15.31 -31.41 -11.35
C LEU A 828 16.51 -32.27 -10.93
N LEU A 829 16.64 -33.41 -11.61
CA LEU A 829 17.81 -34.29 -11.53
C LEU A 829 18.46 -34.41 -12.91
N ALA A 830 19.63 -33.82 -13.07
CA ALA A 830 20.43 -33.87 -14.28
C ALA A 830 21.09 -35.24 -14.46
N ASN A 831 21.22 -35.70 -15.71
CA ASN A 831 21.89 -36.97 -16.03
C ASN A 831 23.42 -36.96 -15.83
N ARG A 832 24.02 -35.80 -15.56
CA ARG A 832 25.45 -35.62 -15.26
C ARG A 832 25.67 -34.34 -14.45
N LYS A 833 26.85 -34.23 -13.83
CA LYS A 833 27.23 -33.07 -13.02
C LYS A 833 27.09 -31.77 -13.82
N THR A 834 26.32 -30.82 -13.29
CA THR A 834 25.84 -29.65 -14.03
C THR A 834 25.84 -28.40 -13.14
N ILE A 835 26.05 -27.24 -13.77
CA ILE A 835 25.79 -25.91 -13.20
C ILE A 835 24.66 -25.22 -13.96
N ALA A 836 24.01 -24.24 -13.34
CA ALA A 836 22.89 -23.53 -13.96
C ALA A 836 22.91 -22.03 -13.62
N ASN A 837 22.32 -21.21 -14.49
CA ASN A 837 22.23 -19.75 -14.28
C ASN A 837 20.99 -19.31 -13.49
N ILE A 838 19.95 -20.16 -13.43
CA ILE A 838 18.67 -19.87 -12.75
C ILE A 838 18.20 -21.02 -11.83
N PHE A 839 19.05 -22.03 -11.64
CA PHE A 839 18.92 -23.06 -10.61
C PHE A 839 20.21 -23.09 -9.78
N TYR A 840 20.10 -23.54 -8.53
CA TYR A 840 21.22 -23.89 -7.69
C TYR A 840 21.49 -25.39 -7.78
N SER A 841 22.73 -25.75 -8.11
CA SER A 841 23.23 -27.10 -7.93
C SER A 841 23.42 -27.39 -6.44
N VAL A 842 22.88 -28.50 -5.95
CA VAL A 842 22.96 -28.87 -4.53
C VAL A 842 23.69 -30.19 -4.39
N ARG A 843 24.77 -30.20 -3.59
CA ARG A 843 25.41 -31.43 -3.13
C ARG A 843 24.98 -31.70 -1.70
N ILE A 844 24.68 -32.96 -1.42
CA ILE A 844 24.25 -33.39 -0.09
C ILE A 844 25.40 -34.04 0.68
N ASN A 845 25.32 -34.03 2.00
CA ASN A 845 26.19 -34.83 2.85
C ASN A 845 25.95 -36.32 2.55
N TYR A 846 27.02 -37.14 2.58
CA TYR A 846 26.94 -38.58 2.30
C TYR A 846 26.25 -38.91 0.97
N GLU A 847 26.82 -38.41 -0.13
CA GLU A 847 26.24 -38.50 -1.48
C GLU A 847 25.87 -39.94 -1.88
N ASN A 848 24.64 -40.10 -2.36
CA ASN A 848 24.09 -41.35 -2.88
C ASN A 848 23.01 -41.01 -3.92
N ILE A 849 23.00 -41.71 -5.05
CA ILE A 849 22.07 -41.41 -6.15
C ILE A 849 20.59 -41.59 -5.76
N ASN A 850 20.27 -42.62 -4.96
CA ASN A 850 18.90 -42.86 -4.49
C ASN A 850 18.44 -41.78 -3.51
N LYS A 851 19.36 -41.23 -2.70
CA LYS A 851 19.08 -40.05 -1.88
C LYS A 851 18.76 -38.81 -2.70
N TYR A 852 19.50 -38.55 -3.78
CA TYR A 852 19.19 -37.45 -4.70
C TYR A 852 17.82 -37.64 -5.38
N LYS A 853 17.51 -38.86 -5.83
CA LYS A 853 16.20 -39.20 -6.41
C LYS A 853 15.07 -38.99 -5.41
N ALA A 854 15.22 -39.46 -4.17
CA ALA A 854 14.23 -39.29 -3.11
C ALA A 854 13.96 -37.81 -2.78
N LEU A 855 15.00 -36.97 -2.72
CA LEU A 855 14.84 -35.52 -2.53
C LEU A 855 14.16 -34.85 -3.74
N CYS A 856 14.54 -35.24 -4.95
CA CYS A 856 13.93 -34.71 -6.16
C CYS A 856 12.45 -35.10 -6.26
N LEU A 857 12.09 -36.33 -5.86
CA LEU A 857 10.70 -36.76 -5.74
C LEU A 857 9.98 -35.92 -4.68
N TRP A 858 10.52 -35.82 -3.46
CA TRP A 858 9.93 -35.05 -2.35
C TRP A 858 9.54 -33.63 -2.78
N LEU A 859 10.45 -32.88 -3.38
CA LEU A 859 10.20 -31.50 -3.80
C LEU A 859 9.15 -31.37 -4.92
N ASN A 860 8.85 -32.46 -5.62
CA ASN A 860 7.81 -32.54 -6.64
C ASN A 860 6.51 -33.23 -6.16
N THR A 861 6.44 -33.67 -4.90
CA THR A 861 5.17 -34.06 -4.24
C THR A 861 4.36 -32.83 -3.87
N THR A 862 3.07 -32.99 -3.55
CA THR A 862 2.24 -31.88 -3.06
C THR A 862 2.80 -31.21 -1.81
N TRP A 863 3.34 -31.96 -0.85
CA TRP A 863 3.93 -31.40 0.37
C TRP A 863 5.23 -30.62 0.10
N GLY A 864 6.04 -31.11 -0.84
CA GLY A 864 7.22 -30.38 -1.32
C GLY A 864 6.84 -29.06 -1.98
N ILE A 865 5.83 -29.06 -2.85
CA ILE A 865 5.31 -27.86 -3.51
C ILE A 865 4.75 -26.87 -2.48
N MET A 866 3.93 -27.32 -1.52
CA MET A 866 3.43 -26.48 -0.43
C MET A 866 4.56 -25.85 0.38
N SER A 867 5.61 -26.61 0.70
CA SER A 867 6.79 -26.11 1.42
C SER A 867 7.53 -25.02 0.64
N ILE A 868 7.68 -25.20 -0.67
CA ILE A 868 8.28 -24.19 -1.57
C ILE A 868 7.41 -22.93 -1.61
N LEU A 869 6.09 -23.09 -1.77
CA LEU A 869 5.16 -21.97 -1.78
C LEU A 869 5.20 -21.20 -0.45
N ALA A 870 5.29 -21.87 0.69
CA ALA A 870 5.39 -21.23 1.99
C ALA A 870 6.68 -20.43 2.21
N ASN A 871 7.78 -20.83 1.55
CA ASN A 871 9.10 -20.22 1.72
C ASN A 871 9.47 -19.21 0.63
N ARG A 872 8.52 -18.90 -0.26
CA ARG A 872 8.73 -18.03 -1.42
C ARG A 872 8.90 -16.57 -1.03
N GLN A 873 9.64 -15.84 -1.86
CA GLN A 873 9.50 -14.40 -2.00
C GLN A 873 8.74 -14.08 -3.29
N GLU A 874 7.60 -13.40 -3.16
CA GLU A 874 6.80 -12.95 -4.29
C GLU A 874 7.35 -11.68 -4.92
N THR A 875 7.33 -11.63 -6.26
CA THR A 875 7.75 -10.43 -7.00
C THR A 875 6.56 -9.77 -7.70
N HIS A 876 5.83 -10.53 -8.54
CA HIS A 876 4.67 -10.06 -9.33
C HIS A 876 3.71 -11.25 -9.49
N GLY A 877 2.64 -11.33 -8.68
CA GLY A 877 1.70 -12.46 -8.70
C GLY A 877 2.40 -13.84 -8.63
N GLY A 878 2.06 -14.74 -9.56
CA GLY A 878 2.61 -16.10 -9.66
C GLY A 878 4.10 -16.22 -10.03
N PHE A 879 4.85 -15.11 -10.12
CA PHE A 879 6.31 -15.12 -10.31
C PHE A 879 7.04 -15.02 -8.97
N ILE A 880 7.64 -16.13 -8.57
CA ILE A 880 8.23 -16.31 -7.24
C ILE A 880 9.73 -16.56 -7.31
N SER A 881 10.41 -16.24 -6.22
CA SER A 881 11.84 -16.49 -6.04
C SER A 881 12.14 -17.23 -4.75
N MET A 882 13.18 -18.05 -4.78
CA MET A 882 13.68 -18.88 -3.69
C MET A 882 15.19 -18.68 -3.59
N LYS A 883 15.66 -17.92 -2.61
CA LYS A 883 17.09 -17.69 -2.37
C LYS A 883 17.76 -18.88 -1.71
N MET A 884 19.09 -18.98 -1.85
CA MET A 884 19.87 -20.05 -1.24
C MET A 884 19.59 -20.19 0.27
N THR A 885 19.45 -19.07 0.98
CA THR A 885 19.11 -19.05 2.40
C THR A 885 17.69 -19.54 2.67
N GLN A 886 16.71 -19.21 1.84
CA GLN A 886 15.35 -19.76 1.95
C GLN A 886 15.35 -21.27 1.71
N TRP A 887 16.10 -21.76 0.71
CA TRP A 887 16.31 -23.19 0.51
C TRP A 887 16.91 -23.85 1.75
N ARG A 888 17.99 -23.30 2.31
CA ARG A 888 18.63 -23.82 3.53
C ARG A 888 17.68 -23.88 4.74
N MET A 889 16.80 -22.89 4.90
CA MET A 889 15.88 -22.80 6.03
C MET A 889 14.67 -23.73 5.93
N MET A 890 14.26 -24.06 4.71
CA MET A 890 13.06 -24.86 4.47
C MET A 890 13.17 -26.26 5.09
N SER A 891 12.11 -26.71 5.77
CA SER A 891 11.98 -28.09 6.22
C SER A 891 11.74 -29.03 5.03
N ILE A 892 12.48 -30.12 4.97
CA ILE A 892 12.40 -31.15 3.92
C ILE A 892 12.47 -32.55 4.52
N LEU A 893 12.23 -33.57 3.70
CA LEU A 893 12.42 -34.97 4.08
C LEU A 893 13.86 -35.24 4.56
N ASP A 894 13.98 -35.77 5.77
CA ASP A 894 15.25 -36.20 6.36
C ASP A 894 15.65 -37.58 5.84
N ILE A 895 16.29 -37.57 4.67
CA ILE A 895 16.84 -38.76 4.01
C ILE A 895 17.95 -39.46 4.78
N HIS A 896 18.48 -38.86 5.87
CA HIS A 896 19.51 -39.49 6.71
C HIS A 896 18.89 -40.34 7.83
N LYS A 897 17.64 -40.07 8.22
CA LYS A 897 16.87 -40.88 9.18
C LYS A 897 16.03 -41.98 8.55
N LEU A 898 15.90 -42.00 7.23
CA LEU A 898 15.22 -43.07 6.52
C LEU A 898 16.09 -44.33 6.48
N ASP A 899 15.47 -45.49 6.67
CA ASP A 899 16.11 -46.76 6.37
C ASP A 899 16.36 -46.91 4.86
N GLN A 900 17.34 -47.75 4.50
CA GLN A 900 17.77 -47.91 3.12
C GLN A 900 16.64 -48.41 2.20
N ASN A 901 15.75 -49.27 2.70
CA ASN A 901 14.62 -49.79 1.94
C ASN A 901 13.65 -48.67 1.54
N LYS A 902 13.32 -47.75 2.46
CA LYS A 902 12.51 -46.57 2.12
C LYS A 902 13.20 -45.66 1.11
N VAL A 903 14.52 -45.42 1.25
CA VAL A 903 15.28 -44.62 0.28
C VAL A 903 15.24 -45.25 -1.11
N ASP A 904 15.40 -46.56 -1.21
CA ASP A 904 15.38 -47.29 -2.47
C ASP A 904 13.98 -47.29 -3.11
N LYS A 905 12.92 -47.48 -2.32
CA LYS A 905 11.54 -47.36 -2.81
C LYS A 905 11.21 -45.95 -3.31
N LEU A 906 11.62 -44.91 -2.60
CA LEU A 906 11.44 -43.53 -3.07
C LEU A 906 12.21 -43.27 -4.37
N ALA A 907 13.40 -43.87 -4.53
CA ALA A 907 14.15 -43.78 -5.76
C ALA A 907 13.49 -44.53 -6.93
N GLU A 908 12.82 -45.65 -6.66
CA GLU A 908 11.99 -46.39 -7.63
C GLU A 908 10.78 -45.57 -8.09
N VAL A 909 10.04 -44.96 -7.15
CA VAL A 909 8.94 -44.03 -7.48
C VAL A 909 9.45 -42.88 -8.35
N PHE A 910 10.60 -42.28 -8.01
CA PHE A 910 11.22 -41.28 -8.88
C PHE A 910 11.46 -41.83 -10.29
N ASP A 911 12.07 -43.01 -10.42
CA ASP A 911 12.40 -43.59 -11.72
C ASP A 911 11.17 -43.87 -12.58
N ASN A 912 10.03 -44.23 -11.96
CA ASN A 912 8.75 -44.42 -12.64
C ASN A 912 8.23 -43.12 -13.28
N TYR A 913 8.37 -41.98 -12.60
CA TYR A 913 7.77 -40.70 -13.02
C TYR A 913 8.75 -39.70 -13.63
N LYS A 914 10.07 -39.95 -13.61
CA LYS A 914 11.08 -38.94 -13.98
C LYS A 914 10.97 -38.36 -15.39
N HIS A 915 10.34 -39.08 -16.33
CA HIS A 915 10.12 -38.65 -17.71
C HIS A 915 8.66 -38.28 -18.02
N HIS A 916 7.77 -38.38 -17.03
CA HIS A 916 6.36 -38.02 -17.22
C HIS A 916 6.23 -36.51 -17.40
N SER A 917 5.49 -36.11 -18.43
CA SER A 917 5.10 -34.72 -18.65
C SER A 917 3.86 -34.43 -17.81
N LEU A 918 4.04 -33.91 -16.60
CA LEU A 918 2.93 -33.42 -15.78
C LEU A 918 2.26 -32.21 -16.47
N ALA A 919 1.06 -31.78 -16.03
CA ALA A 919 0.56 -30.46 -16.44
C ALA A 919 1.30 -29.33 -15.69
N ARG A 920 1.02 -28.08 -16.02
CA ARG A 920 1.49 -26.93 -15.23
C ARG A 920 0.95 -27.05 -13.80
N ILE A 921 1.71 -26.61 -12.81
CA ILE A 921 1.40 -26.77 -11.38
C ILE A 921 -0.08 -26.45 -11.04
N PRO A 922 -0.67 -25.30 -11.45
CA PRO A 922 -2.09 -25.02 -11.18
C PRO A 922 -3.04 -26.09 -11.70
N GLN A 923 -2.77 -26.61 -12.91
CA GLN A 923 -3.61 -27.57 -13.61
C GLN A 923 -3.49 -29.00 -13.05
N GLN A 924 -2.44 -29.29 -12.27
CA GLN A 924 -2.25 -30.62 -11.66
C GLN A 924 -3.30 -30.94 -10.58
N TYR A 925 -3.99 -29.93 -10.06
CA TYR A 925 -4.94 -30.06 -8.95
C TYR A 925 -6.40 -29.84 -9.38
N VAL A 926 -6.65 -29.59 -10.67
CA VAL A 926 -8.01 -29.35 -11.19
C VAL A 926 -8.78 -30.68 -11.30
N ALA A 927 -9.94 -30.73 -10.66
CA ALA A 927 -10.89 -31.84 -10.76
C ALA A 927 -11.22 -32.11 -12.24
N ASP A 928 -11.25 -33.39 -12.62
CA ASP A 928 -11.50 -33.87 -13.99
C ASP A 928 -10.39 -33.66 -15.03
N SER A 929 -9.20 -33.18 -14.64
CA SER A 929 -8.03 -33.17 -15.54
C SER A 929 -7.39 -34.57 -15.63
N TYR A 930 -6.93 -34.98 -16.83
CA TYR A 930 -6.10 -36.19 -16.99
C TYR A 930 -4.87 -36.14 -16.06
N SER A 931 -4.30 -34.94 -15.88
CA SER A 931 -3.12 -34.68 -15.07
C SER A 931 -3.34 -34.85 -13.56
N LEU A 932 -4.57 -34.74 -13.07
CA LEU A 932 -4.91 -35.08 -11.69
C LEU A 932 -4.60 -36.55 -11.38
N SER A 933 -4.78 -37.44 -12.37
CA SER A 933 -4.49 -38.87 -12.17
C SER A 933 -2.99 -39.13 -11.94
N GLU A 934 -2.12 -38.43 -12.66
CA GLU A 934 -0.66 -38.52 -12.49
C GLU A 934 -0.20 -37.89 -11.17
N ARG A 935 -0.73 -36.71 -10.81
CA ARG A 935 -0.49 -36.08 -9.49
C ARG A 935 -0.90 -37.00 -8.34
N TYR A 936 -2.10 -37.59 -8.43
CA TYR A 936 -2.57 -38.58 -7.46
C TYR A 936 -1.62 -39.75 -7.30
N ARG A 937 -1.17 -40.38 -8.41
CA ARG A 937 -0.29 -41.55 -8.33
C ARG A 937 1.06 -41.23 -7.69
N ILE A 938 1.70 -40.11 -8.06
CA ILE A 938 2.98 -39.68 -7.47
C ILE A 938 2.84 -39.52 -5.96
N ASP A 939 1.82 -38.81 -5.51
CA ASP A 939 1.63 -38.56 -4.08
C ASP A 939 1.20 -39.84 -3.35
N ASN A 940 0.33 -40.69 -3.91
CA ASN A 940 -0.06 -41.95 -3.28
C ASN A 940 1.10 -42.95 -3.17
N GLU A 941 1.88 -43.17 -4.24
CA GLU A 941 3.06 -44.05 -4.18
C GLU A 941 4.11 -43.54 -3.18
N PHE A 942 4.25 -42.21 -3.05
CA PHE A 942 5.09 -41.64 -2.00
C PHE A 942 4.58 -42.03 -0.60
N LEU A 943 3.28 -41.93 -0.34
CA LEU A 943 2.68 -42.29 0.95
C LEU A 943 2.79 -43.79 1.26
N GLU A 944 2.70 -44.65 0.25
CA GLU A 944 2.82 -46.10 0.40
C GLU A 944 4.17 -46.52 0.95
N VAL A 945 5.24 -45.78 0.64
CA VAL A 945 6.56 -45.99 1.24
C VAL A 945 6.55 -45.77 2.76
N PHE A 946 5.66 -44.90 3.25
CA PHE A 946 5.42 -44.65 4.68
C PHE A 946 4.29 -45.53 5.26
N GLY A 947 3.82 -46.52 4.50
CA GLY A 947 2.85 -47.52 4.96
C GLY A 947 1.40 -47.05 4.93
N VAL A 948 1.08 -46.02 4.14
CA VAL A 948 -0.29 -45.53 3.99
C VAL A 948 -0.66 -45.43 2.52
N THR A 949 -1.78 -46.06 2.16
CA THR A 949 -2.46 -45.85 0.88
C THR A 949 -3.61 -44.86 1.10
N ALA A 950 -3.73 -43.86 0.24
CA ALA A 950 -4.80 -42.87 0.25
C ALA A 950 -5.67 -43.05 -0.99
N GLU A 951 -6.98 -43.16 -0.80
CA GLU A 951 -7.91 -43.20 -1.93
C GLU A 951 -7.92 -41.83 -2.64
N LYS A 952 -8.28 -41.82 -3.93
CA LYS A 952 -8.30 -40.58 -4.73
C LYS A 952 -9.19 -39.51 -4.10
N GLU A 953 -10.33 -39.92 -3.56
CA GLU A 953 -11.29 -39.05 -2.87
C GLU A 953 -10.72 -38.45 -1.58
N GLU A 954 -9.78 -39.13 -0.91
CA GLU A 954 -9.13 -38.60 0.29
C GLU A 954 -8.12 -37.50 -0.05
N LEU A 955 -7.33 -37.68 -1.12
CA LEU A 955 -6.38 -36.67 -1.59
C LEU A 955 -7.08 -35.47 -2.25
N LEU A 956 -8.25 -35.67 -2.87
CA LEU A 956 -9.07 -34.58 -3.38
C LEU A 956 -9.47 -33.55 -2.31
N GLN A 957 -9.56 -33.94 -1.04
CA GLN A 957 -9.81 -33.00 0.06
C GLN A 957 -8.66 -32.03 0.29
N LEU A 958 -7.42 -32.39 -0.09
CA LEU A 958 -6.26 -31.51 -0.08
C LEU A 958 -6.11 -30.76 -1.42
N TYR A 959 -6.34 -31.44 -2.53
CA TYR A 959 -6.15 -30.87 -3.87
C TYR A 959 -7.17 -29.80 -4.22
N ASN A 960 -8.43 -29.95 -3.83
CA ASN A 960 -9.48 -28.98 -4.17
C ASN A 960 -9.21 -27.60 -3.53
N PRO A 961 -8.96 -27.49 -2.20
CA PRO A 961 -8.58 -26.21 -1.59
C PRO A 961 -7.29 -25.64 -2.19
N LEU A 962 -6.29 -26.48 -2.46
CA LEU A 962 -5.03 -26.06 -3.07
C LEU A 962 -5.24 -25.47 -4.48
N SER A 963 -6.04 -26.12 -5.30
CA SER A 963 -6.41 -25.67 -6.64
C SER A 963 -7.12 -24.31 -6.59
N GLN A 964 -8.17 -24.20 -5.77
CA GLN A 964 -8.94 -22.95 -5.60
C GLN A 964 -8.06 -21.80 -5.10
N ALA A 965 -7.19 -22.07 -4.13
CA ALA A 965 -6.31 -21.07 -3.56
C ALA A 965 -5.22 -20.60 -4.55
N ILE A 966 -4.69 -21.52 -5.37
CA ILE A 966 -3.76 -21.16 -6.45
C ILE A 966 -4.47 -20.33 -7.52
N ILE A 967 -5.66 -20.74 -7.98
CA ILE A 967 -6.47 -20.00 -8.97
C ILE A 967 -6.79 -18.60 -8.46
N GLN A 968 -7.22 -18.46 -7.20
CA GLN A 968 -7.45 -17.18 -6.57
C GLN A 968 -6.20 -16.29 -6.61
N TRP A 969 -5.02 -16.86 -6.34
CA TRP A 969 -3.77 -16.11 -6.31
C TRP A 969 -3.23 -15.71 -7.68
N VAL A 970 -3.26 -16.60 -8.68
CA VAL A 970 -2.60 -16.37 -9.98
C VAL A 970 -3.57 -16.02 -11.11
N GLY A 971 -4.88 -16.11 -10.88
CA GLY A 971 -5.95 -15.97 -11.88
C GLY A 971 -6.18 -17.25 -12.69
N ASP A 972 -7.26 -17.27 -13.46
CA ASP A 972 -7.53 -18.33 -14.43
C ASP A 972 -6.44 -18.31 -15.53
N SER A 973 -5.74 -19.43 -15.69
CA SER A 973 -4.56 -19.58 -16.55
C SER A 973 -4.84 -20.32 -17.85
#